data_AF-K3WWQ8-F1
#
_entry.id   AF-K3WWQ8-F1
#
_cell.length_a   1.000
_cell.length_b   1.000
_cell.length_c   1.000
_cell.angle_alpha   90.00
_cell.angle_beta   90.00
_cell.angle_gamma   90.00
#
_symmetry.space_group_name_H-M   'P 1'
#
loop_
_entity.id
_entity.type
_entity.pdbx_description
1 polymer ?
#
loop_
_entity_poly.entity_id
_entity_poly.type
_entity_poly.pdbx_seq_one_letter_code
_entity_poly.pdbx_strand_id
1 'polypeptide(L)'
;MPSRIVKLSRTSYALWWVILLFVHAVAAAFSGFCAYFYQYILGKENNYLASCLDTAGIGMQAEAFPMVAFLQGLVALPHGLVILRMLAASLYYRSFAFMIESRDLNAFIYRLLCPRKAAAKVPSSDQAYCLAAVLRRSNWMRSLFDRTGLFGVDGEYFHLILFCRETFETSLQTNQAYRMSYYLPRDALNQFYVSLIVLNCWSTPLILRLYKRDKAKKRLLCLICDCVLDVVAAVVIPCAIIVTYIGDFDMELEAFPMALWYNDIWNMHALREFQILFVTSWCDLATRMVFSIGMLIAMSDIKDLLGARQMGSGRGNQVAGMELINPEAKVPAHKQKSEKHTALTPAPIANDILSTTSPRMASARVTSMRLASIQNRLRTASHVLKNPNYQRRFAHFVHMFVLLWGAVVLGLHLHAASKPVLSQCLLQLRPWGKPEPVCALVLLNCYELAINGTKKDVEAEWNRVDPEMVVQVVIRHCPAFEMPPIIQQFSQMIILKVYNSSITEWSADSALTATSHPVLESLLIVRVNITDGVLPPGLLSPEFPPILADIELSTTNLRALPDNLDTIWPTDAQLKFEYCAFTSIPDVVMRLLPVLLSFCGNPINEIPVELFAVESLRYLHIGDNQKLTVLPANATLSSSMGQIYIQHTQIAFFPSWLDPVVNIKLSQGYRLLRAVGVPYCEYAQPIYDRSLSNADAMAAVRAKTKTTAMMGPGEPSMLMGTSESARQVIYGAVKCEAGTEWTFFPLATEDEQSALR
;
A
#
# COMPACT_ATOMS: atom_id res chain seq x y z
N MET A 1 48.06 -17.74 0.50
CA MET A 1 46.72 -17.69 1.11
C MET A 1 45.73 -17.12 0.10
N PRO A 2 44.51 -17.65 -0.05
CA PRO A 2 43.50 -17.03 -0.92
C PRO A 2 43.19 -15.61 -0.43
N SER A 3 43.10 -14.64 -1.35
CA SER A 3 42.79 -13.25 -1.01
C SER A 3 41.40 -13.14 -0.41
N ARG A 4 41.31 -12.54 0.78
CA ARG A 4 40.05 -12.30 1.51
C ARG A 4 39.25 -11.10 0.99
N ILE A 5 39.84 -10.32 0.09
CA ILE A 5 39.30 -9.07 -0.47
C ILE A 5 39.50 -9.11 -1.99
N VAL A 6 38.54 -8.60 -2.74
CA VAL A 6 38.62 -8.40 -4.18
C VAL A 6 39.47 -7.16 -4.47
N LYS A 7 40.62 -7.33 -5.12
CA LYS A 7 41.47 -6.21 -5.52
C LYS A 7 40.81 -5.46 -6.68
N LEU A 8 40.50 -4.18 -6.47
CA LEU A 8 39.93 -3.29 -7.46
C LEU A 8 40.92 -2.19 -7.87
N SER A 9 40.79 -1.69 -9.10
CA SER A 9 41.43 -0.43 -9.49
C SER A 9 40.83 0.74 -8.72
N ARG A 10 41.54 1.88 -8.66
CA ARG A 10 41.06 3.10 -8.00
C ARG A 10 39.72 3.57 -8.57
N THR A 11 39.57 3.54 -9.88
CA THR A 11 38.34 3.92 -10.59
C THR A 11 37.19 2.96 -10.27
N SER A 12 37.46 1.65 -10.29
CA SER A 12 36.44 0.63 -9.97
C SER A 12 35.98 0.73 -8.52
N TYR A 13 36.90 0.96 -7.58
CA TYR A 13 36.54 1.13 -6.17
C TYR A 13 35.68 2.38 -5.95
N ALA A 14 36.04 3.51 -6.60
CA ALA A 14 35.24 4.73 -6.54
C ALA A 14 33.84 4.52 -7.13
N LEU A 15 33.72 3.80 -8.24
CA LEU A 15 32.43 3.46 -8.85
C LEU A 15 31.56 2.64 -7.89
N TRP A 16 32.12 1.59 -7.27
CA TRP A 16 31.41 0.78 -6.27
C TRP A 16 30.97 1.60 -5.06
N TRP A 17 31.79 2.56 -4.63
CA TRP A 17 31.43 3.48 -3.56
C TRP A 17 30.20 4.32 -3.93
N VAL A 18 30.18 4.88 -5.14
CA VAL A 18 29.04 5.67 -5.65
C VAL A 18 27.79 4.81 -5.77
N ILE A 19 27.90 3.61 -6.36
CA ILE A 19 26.78 2.67 -6.52
C ILE A 19 26.16 2.33 -5.16
N LEU A 20 26.96 1.91 -4.20
CA LEU A 20 26.45 1.50 -2.89
C LEU A 20 25.88 2.68 -2.09
N LEU A 21 26.47 3.87 -2.21
CA LEU A 21 25.90 5.09 -1.61
C LEU A 21 24.53 5.39 -2.22
N PHE A 22 24.42 5.32 -3.56
CA PHE A 22 23.18 5.57 -4.28
C PHE A 22 22.09 4.57 -3.90
N VAL A 23 22.39 3.27 -3.89
CA VAL A 23 21.42 2.23 -3.49
C VAL A 23 20.98 2.43 -2.04
N HIS A 24 21.90 2.75 -1.11
CA HIS A 24 21.50 3.07 0.26
C HIS A 24 20.60 4.31 0.33
N ALA A 25 20.91 5.36 -0.43
CA ALA A 25 20.13 6.59 -0.46
C ALA A 25 18.71 6.37 -1.01
N VAL A 26 18.59 5.63 -2.11
CA VAL A 26 17.29 5.29 -2.73
C VAL A 26 16.44 4.45 -1.77
N ALA A 27 17.01 3.42 -1.14
CA ALA A 27 16.29 2.60 -0.17
C ALA A 27 15.87 3.39 1.10
N ALA A 28 16.74 4.28 1.59
CA ALA A 28 16.42 5.15 2.73
C ALA A 28 15.30 6.14 2.38
N ALA A 29 15.38 6.77 1.20
CA ALA A 29 14.39 7.73 0.73
C ALA A 29 13.03 7.06 0.52
N PHE A 30 12.99 5.89 -0.13
CA PHE A 30 11.75 5.15 -0.36
C PHE A 30 11.10 4.70 0.95
N SER A 31 11.85 4.03 1.84
CA SER A 31 11.30 3.55 3.11
C SER A 31 10.89 4.71 4.02
N GLY A 32 11.65 5.81 4.00
CA GLY A 32 11.31 7.05 4.71
C GLY A 32 10.06 7.72 4.17
N PHE A 33 9.89 7.75 2.84
CA PHE A 33 8.67 8.22 2.19
C PHE A 33 7.47 7.36 2.57
N CYS A 34 7.58 6.03 2.53
CA CYS A 34 6.50 5.15 2.98
C CYS A 34 6.14 5.40 4.44
N ALA A 35 7.13 5.51 5.33
CA ALA A 35 6.89 5.82 6.73
C ALA A 35 6.15 7.16 6.92
N TYR A 36 6.57 8.19 6.19
CA TYR A 36 5.91 9.49 6.19
C TYR A 36 4.48 9.41 5.66
N PHE A 37 4.27 8.73 4.52
CA PHE A 37 2.98 8.63 3.85
C PHE A 37 1.93 7.95 4.74
N TYR A 38 2.26 6.80 5.34
CA TYR A 38 1.35 6.11 6.27
C TYR A 38 1.05 6.94 7.53
N GLN A 39 2.05 7.63 8.08
CA GLN A 39 1.88 8.36 9.34
C GLN A 39 1.16 9.71 9.18
N TYR A 40 1.46 10.46 8.12
CA TYR A 40 1.08 11.87 8.00
C TYR A 40 0.07 12.16 6.90
N ILE A 41 -0.01 11.31 5.87
CA ILE A 41 -1.02 11.45 4.81
C ILE A 41 -2.21 10.56 5.15
N LEU A 42 -2.02 9.23 5.16
CA LEU A 42 -3.11 8.29 5.45
C LEU A 42 -3.57 8.31 6.90
N GLY A 43 -2.67 8.54 7.86
CA GLY A 43 -2.97 8.59 9.28
C GLY A 43 -3.70 9.86 9.74
N LYS A 44 -3.98 10.81 8.83
CA LYS A 44 -4.72 12.02 9.14
C LYS A 44 -6.20 11.69 9.32
N GLU A 45 -6.81 12.24 10.37
CA GLU A 45 -8.22 12.00 10.67
C GLU A 45 -9.11 12.46 9.49
N ASN A 46 -10.07 11.61 9.09
CA ASN A 46 -10.94 11.83 7.93
C ASN A 46 -10.19 12.06 6.60
N ASN A 47 -9.00 11.47 6.42
CA ASN A 47 -8.31 11.52 5.12
C ASN A 47 -9.15 10.83 4.03
N TYR A 48 -9.39 11.55 2.94
CA TYR A 48 -10.25 11.09 1.85
C TYR A 48 -9.67 9.86 1.13
N LEU A 49 -8.37 9.83 0.85
CA LEU A 49 -7.74 8.66 0.22
C LEU A 49 -7.84 7.42 1.11
N ALA A 50 -7.59 7.54 2.42
CA ALA A 50 -7.73 6.43 3.35
C ALA A 50 -9.17 5.88 3.35
N SER A 51 -10.17 6.76 3.31
CA SER A 51 -11.58 6.38 3.18
C SER A 51 -11.87 5.63 1.88
N CYS A 52 -11.32 6.10 0.74
CA CYS A 52 -11.46 5.43 -0.55
C CYS A 52 -10.81 4.04 -0.53
N LEU A 53 -9.61 3.91 0.05
CA LEU A 53 -8.89 2.65 0.16
C LEU A 53 -9.66 1.64 1.03
N ASP A 54 -10.19 2.08 2.17
CA ASP A 54 -10.98 1.24 3.07
C ASP A 54 -12.30 0.79 2.41
N THR A 55 -12.99 1.72 1.74
CA THR A 55 -14.23 1.42 0.99
C THR A 55 -13.98 0.37 -0.09
N ALA A 56 -12.86 0.48 -0.82
CA ALA A 56 -12.49 -0.46 -1.88
C ALA A 56 -11.80 -1.75 -1.37
N GLY A 57 -11.71 -1.96 -0.05
CA GLY A 57 -11.05 -3.14 0.54
C GLY A 57 -9.55 -3.25 0.21
N ILE A 58 -8.86 -2.11 0.05
CA ILE A 58 -7.44 -2.05 -0.32
C ILE A 58 -6.56 -1.78 0.90
N GLY A 59 -5.63 -2.70 1.17
CA GLY A 59 -4.64 -2.52 2.23
C GLY A 59 -5.18 -2.85 3.61
N MET A 60 -4.36 -2.60 4.63
CA MET A 60 -4.76 -2.75 6.03
C MET A 60 -5.57 -1.53 6.50
N GLN A 61 -6.40 -1.73 7.52
CA GLN A 61 -7.20 -0.66 8.14
C GLN A 61 -6.32 0.40 8.84
N ALA A 62 -6.92 1.57 9.09
CA ALA A 62 -6.23 2.76 9.59
C ALA A 62 -5.49 2.55 10.93
N GLU A 63 -5.96 1.64 11.78
CA GLU A 63 -5.31 1.30 13.06
C GLU A 63 -3.92 0.71 12.88
N ALA A 64 -3.66 0.08 11.73
CA ALA A 64 -2.37 -0.52 11.42
C ALA A 64 -1.33 0.50 10.91
N PHE A 65 -1.76 1.66 10.39
CA PHE A 65 -0.87 2.63 9.74
C PHE A 65 0.32 3.08 10.62
N PRO A 66 0.17 3.38 11.92
CA PRO A 66 1.29 3.78 12.75
C PRO A 66 2.36 2.67 12.90
N MET A 67 1.93 1.41 12.97
CA MET A 67 2.85 0.27 13.08
C MET A 67 3.58 0.02 11.75
N VAL A 68 2.87 0.14 10.62
CA VAL A 68 3.48 0.07 9.29
C VAL A 68 4.52 1.18 9.13
N ALA A 69 4.16 2.42 9.49
CA ALA A 69 5.07 3.56 9.41
C ALA A 69 6.31 3.37 10.29
N PHE A 70 6.14 2.89 11.52
CA PHE A 70 7.24 2.60 12.43
C PHE A 70 8.22 1.58 11.85
N LEU A 71 7.72 0.46 11.32
CA LEU A 71 8.56 -0.59 10.73
C LEU A 71 9.30 -0.11 9.49
N GLN A 72 8.67 0.68 8.62
CA GLN A 72 9.33 1.30 7.47
C GLN A 72 10.41 2.32 7.90
N GLY A 73 10.15 3.08 8.97
CA GLY A 73 11.13 3.98 9.58
C GLY A 73 12.35 3.22 10.14
N LEU A 74 12.13 2.05 10.74
CA LEU A 74 13.21 1.16 11.21
C LEU A 74 14.06 0.60 10.07
N VAL A 75 13.55 0.53 8.84
CA VAL A 75 14.33 0.20 7.64
C VAL A 75 15.13 1.40 7.15
N ALA A 76 14.53 2.59 7.11
CA ALA A 76 15.20 3.80 6.62
C ALA A 76 16.43 4.20 7.48
N LEU A 77 16.32 4.10 8.81
CA LEU A 77 17.35 4.55 9.75
C LEU A 77 18.71 3.84 9.57
N PRO A 78 18.81 2.50 9.50
CA PRO A 78 20.06 1.80 9.21
C PRO A 78 20.74 2.25 7.91
N HIS A 79 19.97 2.47 6.83
CA HIS A 79 20.53 2.98 5.58
C HIS A 79 21.11 4.39 5.76
N GLY A 80 20.39 5.30 6.43
CA GLY A 80 20.86 6.64 6.77
C GLY A 80 22.16 6.62 7.60
N LEU A 81 22.23 5.77 8.61
CA LEU A 81 23.43 5.60 9.44
C LEU A 81 24.63 5.08 8.64
N VAL A 82 24.39 4.19 7.66
CA VAL A 82 25.45 3.69 6.78
C VAL A 82 25.95 4.78 5.84
N ILE A 83 25.05 5.60 5.27
CA ILE A 83 25.42 6.76 4.44
C ILE A 83 26.33 7.70 5.22
N LEU A 84 25.91 8.07 6.44
CA LEU A 84 26.71 8.93 7.32
C LEU A 84 28.10 8.32 7.61
N ARG A 85 28.17 7.00 7.85
CA ARG A 85 29.45 6.31 8.04
C ARG A 85 30.34 6.35 6.81
N MET A 86 29.79 6.12 5.62
CA MET A 86 30.55 6.17 4.35
C MET A 86 31.10 7.58 4.09
N LEU A 87 30.28 8.61 4.30
CA LEU A 87 30.69 10.00 4.14
C LEU A 87 31.74 10.40 5.18
N ALA A 88 31.52 10.10 6.46
CA ALA A 88 32.47 10.40 7.53
C ALA A 88 33.81 9.69 7.33
N ALA A 89 33.80 8.41 6.92
CA ALA A 89 35.02 7.68 6.60
C ALA A 89 35.77 8.31 5.42
N SER A 90 35.05 8.74 4.39
CA SER A 90 35.66 9.34 3.21
C SER A 90 36.27 10.71 3.51
N LEU A 91 35.63 11.49 4.38
CA LEU A 91 36.17 12.75 4.90
C LEU A 91 37.41 12.50 5.79
N TYR A 92 37.34 11.52 6.70
CA TYR A 92 38.44 11.17 7.60
C TYR A 92 39.70 10.74 6.83
N TYR A 93 39.55 9.87 5.83
CA TYR A 93 40.68 9.38 5.03
C TYR A 93 41.00 10.25 3.81
N ARG A 94 40.24 11.32 3.55
CA ARG A 94 40.34 12.17 2.35
C ARG A 94 40.38 11.35 1.04
N SER A 95 39.67 10.24 1.01
CA SER A 95 39.61 9.27 -0.09
C SER A 95 38.37 8.40 0.09
N PHE A 96 37.82 7.83 -1.00
CA PHE A 96 36.65 6.97 -0.90
C PHE A 96 36.89 5.80 0.07
N ALA A 97 36.03 5.70 1.07
CA ALA A 97 36.07 4.68 2.11
C ALA A 97 34.66 4.31 2.57
N PHE A 98 34.43 3.04 2.90
CA PHE A 98 33.11 2.56 3.33
C PHE A 98 32.89 2.74 4.83
N MET A 99 33.96 2.64 5.62
CA MET A 99 33.92 2.78 7.08
C MET A 99 35.31 3.15 7.61
N ILE A 100 35.33 3.77 8.80
CA ILE A 100 36.57 3.97 9.57
C ILE A 100 36.93 2.64 10.20
N GLU A 101 38.17 2.17 10.01
CA GLU A 101 38.62 0.92 10.61
C GLU A 101 38.57 1.02 12.14
N SER A 102 38.17 -0.07 12.81
CA SER A 102 38.03 -0.11 14.27
C SER A 102 39.30 0.34 15.01
N ARG A 103 40.49 0.07 14.44
CA ARG A 103 41.77 0.51 15.00
C ARG A 103 41.90 2.03 15.01
N ASP A 104 41.60 2.68 13.88
CA ASP A 104 41.71 4.13 13.71
C ASP A 104 40.62 4.85 14.51
N LEU A 105 39.41 4.28 14.53
CA LEU A 105 38.30 4.80 15.31
C LEU A 105 38.59 4.77 16.82
N ASN A 106 39.13 3.64 17.32
CA ASN A 106 39.53 3.52 18.73
C ASN A 106 40.66 4.49 19.08
N ALA A 107 41.63 4.68 18.18
CA ALA A 107 42.70 5.65 18.37
C ALA A 107 42.18 7.11 18.39
N PHE A 108 41.18 7.43 17.57
CA PHE A 108 40.53 8.75 17.56
C PHE A 108 39.71 8.99 18.83
N ILE A 109 38.86 8.03 19.23
CA ILE A 109 38.05 8.10 20.46
C ILE A 109 38.96 8.24 21.69
N TYR A 110 40.07 7.49 21.74
CA TYR A 110 41.05 7.61 22.81
C TYR A 110 41.64 9.03 22.91
N ARG A 111 42.03 9.63 21.78
CA ARG A 111 42.56 11.01 21.77
C ARG A 111 41.51 12.03 22.21
N LEU A 112 40.23 11.79 21.92
CA LEU A 112 39.12 12.69 22.25
C LEU A 112 38.69 12.59 23.72
N LEU A 113 38.54 11.36 24.24
CA LEU A 113 38.06 11.11 25.61
C LEU A 113 39.16 11.18 26.68
N CYS A 114 40.43 11.01 26.29
CA CYS A 114 41.58 11.06 27.20
C CYS A 114 42.67 12.04 26.72
N PRO A 115 42.35 13.33 26.54
CA PRO A 115 43.28 14.31 25.94
C PRO A 115 44.54 14.55 26.79
N ARG A 116 44.47 14.36 28.11
CA ARG A 116 45.57 14.66 29.05
C ARG A 116 46.64 13.55 29.20
N LYS A 117 46.49 12.39 28.56
CA LYS A 117 47.43 11.25 28.74
C LYS A 117 48.06 10.70 27.43
N ALA A 118 47.88 11.39 26.31
CA ALA A 118 48.48 11.00 25.02
C ALA A 118 50.02 11.13 24.98
N ALA A 119 50.66 11.69 26.02
CA ALA A 119 52.11 11.92 26.09
C ALA A 119 52.88 10.97 27.05
N ALA A 120 52.23 10.01 27.72
CA ALA A 120 52.91 9.09 28.64
C ALA A 120 53.31 7.77 27.93
N LYS A 121 54.60 7.42 28.01
CA LYS A 121 55.27 6.34 27.24
C LYS A 121 55.12 4.92 27.82
N VAL A 122 54.19 4.67 28.76
CA VAL A 122 54.00 3.33 29.36
C VAL A 122 52.51 3.03 29.57
N PRO A 123 52.00 1.86 29.12
CA PRO A 123 50.60 1.48 29.32
C PRO A 123 50.36 0.93 30.74
N SER A 124 49.46 1.54 31.52
CA SER A 124 49.00 1.00 32.80
C SER A 124 47.68 0.23 32.66
N SER A 125 47.42 -0.72 33.56
CA SER A 125 46.22 -1.59 33.65
C SER A 125 44.87 -0.86 33.49
N ASP A 126 44.79 0.42 33.83
CA ASP A 126 43.60 1.26 33.66
C ASP A 126 43.28 1.63 32.20
N GLN A 127 44.26 1.54 31.29
CA GLN A 127 44.06 1.76 29.84
C GLN A 127 43.13 0.71 29.22
N ALA A 128 43.08 -0.51 29.77
CA ALA A 128 42.18 -1.56 29.31
C ALA A 128 40.74 -1.34 29.79
N TYR A 129 40.54 -0.75 30.98
CA TYR A 129 39.22 -0.57 31.58
C TYR A 129 38.39 0.52 30.90
N CYS A 130 39.00 1.67 30.57
CA CYS A 130 38.30 2.78 29.92
C CYS A 130 37.84 2.43 28.48
N LEU A 131 38.69 1.68 27.75
CA LEU A 131 38.38 1.18 26.41
C LEU A 131 37.35 0.01 26.46
N ALA A 132 37.41 -0.85 27.47
CA ALA A 132 36.47 -1.96 27.66
C ALA A 132 35.07 -1.50 28.10
N ALA A 133 34.96 -0.41 28.86
CA ALA A 133 33.68 0.15 29.29
C ALA A 133 32.89 0.79 28.12
N VAL A 134 33.59 1.42 27.16
CA VAL A 134 32.96 2.05 25.97
C VAL A 134 32.68 1.04 24.85
N LEU A 135 33.46 -0.04 24.73
CA LEU A 135 33.35 -1.03 23.65
C LEU A 135 32.58 -2.32 24.00
N ARG A 136 31.79 -2.33 25.07
CA ARG A 136 31.01 -3.52 25.46
C ARG A 136 29.79 -3.72 24.55
N ARG A 137 30.04 -4.02 23.26
CA ARG A 137 29.08 -4.69 22.38
C ARG A 137 28.87 -6.12 22.88
N SER A 138 27.63 -6.59 22.88
CA SER A 138 27.27 -7.90 23.41
C SER A 138 28.05 -9.02 22.69
N ASN A 139 28.68 -9.92 23.46
CA ASN A 139 29.55 -10.99 22.91
C ASN A 139 28.81 -11.94 21.95
N TRP A 140 27.49 -12.05 22.06
CA TRP A 140 26.68 -12.88 21.18
C TRP A 140 26.53 -12.29 19.77
N MET A 141 26.41 -10.95 19.63
CA MET A 141 26.31 -10.31 18.31
C MET A 141 27.60 -10.49 17.50
N ARG A 142 28.77 -10.43 18.14
CA ARG A 142 30.06 -10.72 17.49
C ARG A 142 30.14 -12.16 16.99
N SER A 143 29.70 -13.13 17.79
CA SER A 143 29.73 -14.54 17.37
C SER A 143 28.83 -14.85 16.17
N LEU A 144 27.79 -14.04 15.93
CA LEU A 144 26.84 -14.25 14.84
C LEU A 144 27.16 -13.44 13.60
N PHE A 145 27.46 -12.13 13.73
CA PHE A 145 27.48 -11.17 12.63
C PHE A 145 28.85 -10.54 12.34
N ASP A 146 29.91 -10.93 13.07
CA ASP A 146 31.27 -10.50 12.71
C ASP A 146 31.72 -11.19 11.41
N ARG A 147 32.74 -10.67 10.71
CA ARG A 147 33.17 -11.21 9.39
C ARG A 147 33.44 -12.72 9.40
N THR A 148 33.95 -13.25 10.51
CA THR A 148 34.22 -14.69 10.71
C THR A 148 33.17 -15.41 11.56
N GLY A 149 32.09 -14.71 11.95
CA GLY A 149 30.96 -15.26 12.69
C GLY A 149 30.11 -16.20 11.84
N LEU A 150 29.06 -16.77 12.43
CA LEU A 150 28.21 -17.76 11.77
C LEU A 150 27.60 -17.24 10.46
N PHE A 151 27.07 -16.00 10.46
CA PHE A 151 26.49 -15.32 9.30
C PHE A 151 27.50 -14.41 8.58
N GLY A 152 28.77 -14.44 8.98
CA GLY A 152 29.80 -13.58 8.40
C GLY A 152 30.27 -14.05 7.02
N VAL A 153 30.68 -13.10 6.17
CA VAL A 153 31.14 -13.37 4.79
C VAL A 153 32.34 -14.33 4.73
N ASP A 154 33.20 -14.32 5.74
CA ASP A 154 34.35 -15.19 5.86
C ASP A 154 34.07 -16.46 6.71
N GLY A 155 32.82 -16.69 7.09
CA GLY A 155 32.38 -17.83 7.89
C GLY A 155 32.58 -19.19 7.21
N GLU A 156 32.79 -20.23 8.04
CA GLU A 156 33.01 -21.62 7.60
C GLU A 156 31.78 -22.20 6.86
N TYR A 157 30.57 -21.77 7.24
CA TYR A 157 29.29 -22.23 6.68
C TYR A 157 28.67 -21.25 5.67
N PHE A 158 29.44 -20.26 5.19
CA PHE A 158 28.93 -19.19 4.33
C PHE A 158 28.06 -19.70 3.16
N HIS A 159 28.53 -20.70 2.40
CA HIS A 159 27.76 -21.21 1.26
C HIS A 159 26.48 -21.95 1.64
N LEU A 160 26.43 -22.60 2.81
CA LEU A 160 25.23 -23.26 3.30
C LEU A 160 24.19 -22.25 3.78
N ILE A 161 24.63 -21.24 4.53
CA ILE A 161 23.76 -20.20 5.08
C ILE A 161 23.25 -19.29 3.96
N LEU A 162 24.13 -18.89 3.03
CA LEU A 162 23.75 -18.18 1.82
C LEU A 162 22.70 -18.96 1.04
N PHE A 163 22.87 -20.27 0.88
CA PHE A 163 21.89 -21.11 0.21
C PHE A 163 20.52 -21.15 0.93
N CYS A 164 20.51 -21.35 2.25
CA CYS A 164 19.26 -21.36 3.02
C CYS A 164 18.53 -20.01 2.89
N ARG A 165 19.29 -18.91 2.94
CA ARG A 165 18.79 -17.55 2.74
C ARG A 165 18.24 -17.38 1.32
N GLU A 166 19.00 -17.73 0.29
CA GLU A 166 18.63 -17.62 -1.12
C GLU A 166 17.39 -18.49 -1.45
N THR A 167 17.26 -19.68 -0.86
CA THR A 167 16.06 -20.52 -1.04
C THR A 167 14.81 -19.87 -0.44
N PHE A 168 14.96 -19.34 0.77
CA PHE A 168 13.86 -18.66 1.47
C PHE A 168 13.46 -17.38 0.73
N GLU A 169 14.42 -16.55 0.34
CA GLU A 169 14.21 -15.33 -0.44
C GLU A 169 13.62 -15.62 -1.82
N THR A 170 14.15 -16.61 -2.55
CA THR A 170 13.60 -17.05 -3.84
C THR A 170 12.15 -17.50 -3.71
N SER A 171 11.79 -18.17 -2.62
CA SER A 171 10.40 -18.58 -2.37
C SER A 171 9.48 -17.37 -2.19
N LEU A 172 9.92 -16.38 -1.41
CA LEU A 172 9.18 -15.13 -1.20
C LEU A 172 9.10 -14.28 -2.48
N GLN A 173 10.19 -14.18 -3.24
CA GLN A 173 10.24 -13.47 -4.52
C GLN A 173 9.38 -14.16 -5.58
N THR A 174 9.34 -15.51 -5.60
CA THR A 174 8.44 -16.26 -6.48
C THR A 174 6.99 -16.01 -6.10
N ASN A 175 6.67 -15.97 -4.80
CA ASN A 175 5.34 -15.58 -4.35
C ASN A 175 4.98 -14.14 -4.75
N GLN A 176 5.93 -13.21 -4.68
CA GLN A 176 5.74 -11.84 -5.15
C GLN A 176 5.49 -11.79 -6.67
N ALA A 177 6.23 -12.56 -7.47
CA ALA A 177 6.01 -12.66 -8.91
C ALA A 177 4.64 -13.27 -9.25
N TYR A 178 4.23 -14.29 -8.50
CA TYR A 178 2.88 -14.84 -8.59
C TYR A 178 1.82 -13.77 -8.28
N ARG A 179 1.98 -13.00 -7.20
CA ARG A 179 1.08 -11.87 -6.89
C ARG A 179 1.06 -10.84 -8.02
N MET A 180 2.20 -10.46 -8.58
CA MET A 180 2.25 -9.55 -9.73
C MET A 180 1.54 -10.12 -10.95
N SER A 181 1.60 -11.43 -11.20
CA SER A 181 0.86 -12.08 -12.28
C SER A 181 -0.67 -11.95 -12.12
N TYR A 182 -1.15 -11.83 -10.87
CA TYR A 182 -2.55 -11.65 -10.50
C TYR A 182 -3.00 -10.18 -10.45
N TYR A 183 -2.14 -9.26 -10.01
CA TYR A 183 -2.54 -7.88 -9.71
C TYR A 183 -1.93 -6.82 -10.63
N LEU A 184 -0.94 -7.17 -11.47
CA LEU A 184 -0.24 -6.19 -12.30
C LEU A 184 -0.57 -6.40 -13.78
N PRO A 185 -1.45 -5.58 -14.37
CA PRO A 185 -1.77 -5.62 -15.80
C PRO A 185 -0.59 -5.25 -16.70
N ARG A 186 0.41 -4.54 -16.15
CA ARG A 186 1.62 -4.08 -16.86
C ARG A 186 2.55 -5.26 -17.12
N ASP A 187 2.38 -5.88 -18.28
CA ASP A 187 3.11 -7.05 -18.73
C ASP A 187 4.64 -6.86 -18.74
N ALA A 188 5.13 -5.70 -19.18
CA ALA A 188 6.56 -5.41 -19.24
C ALA A 188 7.23 -5.46 -17.85
N LEU A 189 6.57 -4.94 -16.80
CA LEU A 189 7.08 -4.98 -15.43
C LEU A 189 7.09 -6.40 -14.87
N ASN A 190 6.02 -7.16 -15.14
CA ASN A 190 5.93 -8.57 -14.73
C ASN A 190 7.01 -9.42 -15.43
N GLN A 191 7.17 -9.28 -16.74
CA GLN A 191 8.21 -9.95 -17.53
C GLN A 191 9.62 -9.60 -17.05
N PHE A 192 9.88 -8.32 -16.78
CA PHE A 192 11.16 -7.86 -16.24
C PHE A 192 11.48 -8.53 -14.90
N TYR A 193 10.53 -8.53 -13.95
CA TYR A 193 10.77 -9.11 -12.63
C TYR A 193 10.97 -10.62 -12.69
N VAL A 194 10.13 -11.35 -13.44
CA VAL A 194 10.27 -12.80 -13.60
C VAL A 194 11.60 -13.16 -14.26
N SER A 195 12.03 -12.39 -15.27
CA SER A 195 13.32 -12.58 -15.92
C SER A 195 14.47 -12.47 -14.92
N LEU A 196 14.41 -11.51 -13.98
CA LEU A 196 15.43 -11.37 -12.94
C LEU A 196 15.45 -12.56 -11.97
N ILE A 197 14.29 -13.10 -11.59
CA ILE A 197 14.22 -14.30 -10.73
C ILE A 197 14.86 -15.50 -11.43
N VAL A 198 14.52 -15.73 -12.70
CA VAL A 198 15.07 -16.82 -13.52
C VAL A 198 16.59 -16.66 -13.69
N LEU A 199 17.04 -15.44 -14.00
CA LEU A 199 18.46 -15.13 -14.11
C LEU A 199 19.18 -15.34 -12.77
N ASN A 200 18.59 -14.94 -11.65
CA ASN A 200 19.18 -15.15 -10.32
C ASN A 200 19.36 -16.66 -10.06
N CYS A 201 18.30 -17.44 -10.29
CA CYS A 201 18.31 -18.90 -10.15
C CYS A 201 19.42 -19.57 -10.96
N TRP A 202 19.66 -19.11 -12.19
CA TRP A 202 20.68 -19.70 -13.07
C TRP A 202 22.07 -19.10 -12.88
N SER A 203 22.17 -17.87 -12.37
CA SER A 203 23.44 -17.18 -12.14
C SER A 203 24.24 -17.84 -11.03
N THR A 204 23.59 -18.27 -9.94
CA THR A 204 24.25 -18.91 -8.80
C THR A 204 25.08 -20.13 -9.22
N PRO A 205 24.50 -21.20 -9.79
CA PRO A 205 25.29 -22.36 -10.22
C PRO A 205 26.34 -22.02 -11.30
N LEU A 206 26.07 -21.05 -12.18
CA LEU A 206 27.00 -20.59 -13.20
C LEU A 206 28.24 -19.92 -12.59
N ILE A 207 28.05 -18.96 -11.67
CA ILE A 207 29.12 -18.24 -10.96
C ILE A 207 29.98 -19.24 -10.18
N LEU A 208 29.35 -20.18 -9.48
CA LEU A 208 30.04 -21.21 -8.71
C LEU A 208 30.90 -22.12 -9.60
N ARG A 209 30.50 -22.33 -10.87
CA ARG A 209 31.24 -23.12 -11.87
C ARG A 209 32.38 -22.33 -12.54
N LEU A 210 32.17 -21.06 -12.85
CA LEU A 210 33.15 -20.20 -13.53
C LEU A 210 34.27 -19.73 -12.59
N TYR A 211 33.96 -19.39 -11.33
CA TYR A 211 34.91 -18.79 -10.38
C TYR A 211 35.39 -19.79 -9.30
N LYS A 212 35.81 -21.00 -9.71
CA LYS A 212 36.26 -22.06 -8.77
C LYS A 212 37.47 -21.67 -7.93
N ARG A 213 38.40 -20.89 -8.49
CA ARG A 213 39.70 -20.57 -7.88
C ARG A 213 39.69 -19.27 -7.06
N ASP A 214 38.79 -18.34 -7.37
CA ASP A 214 38.71 -17.02 -6.71
C ASP A 214 37.48 -16.96 -5.80
N LYS A 215 37.69 -17.31 -4.51
CA LYS A 215 36.62 -17.35 -3.52
C LYS A 215 36.01 -15.97 -3.27
N ALA A 216 36.78 -14.89 -3.34
CA ALA A 216 36.29 -13.55 -3.04
C ALA A 216 35.38 -13.03 -4.16
N LYS A 217 35.79 -13.18 -5.44
CA LYS A 217 34.94 -12.79 -6.58
C LYS A 217 33.67 -13.62 -6.68
N LYS A 218 33.76 -14.93 -6.41
CA LYS A 218 32.62 -15.83 -6.37
C LYS A 218 31.55 -15.35 -5.38
N ARG A 219 31.94 -15.02 -4.15
CA ARG A 219 31.02 -14.49 -3.12
C ARG A 219 30.46 -13.13 -3.51
N LEU A 220 31.30 -12.25 -4.03
CA LEU A 220 30.90 -10.91 -4.46
C LEU A 220 29.80 -10.96 -5.53
N LEU A 221 29.96 -11.78 -6.57
CA LEU A 221 28.99 -11.88 -7.66
C LEU A 221 27.63 -12.44 -7.20
N CYS A 222 27.63 -13.50 -6.36
CA CYS A 222 26.36 -14.02 -5.81
C CYS A 222 25.63 -12.96 -4.98
N LEU A 223 26.34 -12.22 -4.13
CA LEU A 223 25.75 -11.16 -3.31
C LEU A 223 25.22 -9.99 -4.14
N ILE A 224 25.84 -9.68 -5.29
CA ILE A 224 25.35 -8.64 -6.20
C ILE A 224 24.04 -9.07 -6.85
N CYS A 225 23.95 -10.29 -7.37
CA CYS A 225 22.73 -10.81 -7.98
C CYS A 225 21.55 -10.78 -6.99
N ASP A 226 21.80 -11.26 -5.78
CA ASP A 226 20.86 -11.25 -4.66
C ASP A 226 20.40 -9.82 -4.29
N CYS A 227 21.38 -8.92 -4.06
CA CYS A 227 21.11 -7.53 -3.71
C CYS A 227 20.31 -6.80 -4.79
N VAL A 228 20.59 -7.03 -6.07
CA VAL A 228 19.84 -6.41 -7.17
C VAL A 228 18.39 -6.85 -7.14
N LEU A 229 18.14 -8.15 -6.92
CA LEU A 229 16.78 -8.68 -6.90
C LEU A 229 15.97 -8.15 -5.71
N ASP A 230 16.58 -8.05 -4.53
CA ASP A 230 15.96 -7.45 -3.35
C ASP A 230 15.65 -5.95 -3.55
N VAL A 231 16.59 -5.19 -4.14
CA VAL A 231 16.37 -3.77 -4.47
C VAL A 231 15.21 -3.62 -5.45
N VAL A 232 15.16 -4.48 -6.47
CA VAL A 232 14.10 -4.42 -7.48
C VAL A 232 12.73 -4.74 -6.87
N ALA A 233 12.65 -5.81 -6.08
CA ALA A 233 11.42 -6.24 -5.42
C ALA A 233 10.91 -5.21 -4.40
N ALA A 234 11.80 -4.69 -3.55
CA ALA A 234 11.40 -3.83 -2.43
C ALA A 234 11.24 -2.36 -2.82
N VAL A 235 11.91 -1.88 -3.87
CA VAL A 235 11.97 -0.45 -4.20
C VAL A 235 11.62 -0.16 -5.65
N VAL A 236 12.29 -0.79 -6.62
CA VAL A 236 12.15 -0.39 -8.04
C VAL A 236 10.75 -0.65 -8.56
N ILE A 237 10.16 -1.82 -8.29
CA ILE A 237 8.80 -2.15 -8.75
C ILE A 237 7.76 -1.21 -8.13
N PRO A 238 7.69 -1.02 -6.79
CA PRO A 238 6.79 -0.04 -6.20
C PRO A 238 6.98 1.37 -6.76
N CYS A 239 8.22 1.84 -6.91
CA CYS A 239 8.49 3.15 -7.50
C CYS A 239 8.01 3.26 -8.95
N ALA A 240 8.23 2.22 -9.76
CA ALA A 240 7.79 2.21 -11.16
C ALA A 240 6.26 2.32 -11.28
N ILE A 241 5.52 1.71 -10.35
CA ILE A 241 4.07 1.85 -10.27
C ILE A 241 3.70 3.24 -9.73
N ILE A 242 4.30 3.74 -8.64
CA ILE A 242 4.00 5.08 -8.08
C ILE A 242 4.16 6.19 -9.12
N VAL A 243 5.19 6.11 -9.97
CA VAL A 243 5.43 7.09 -11.04
C VAL A 243 4.25 7.20 -12.02
N THR A 244 3.45 6.16 -12.19
CA THR A 244 2.28 6.22 -13.08
C THR A 244 1.08 6.94 -12.48
N TYR A 245 1.07 7.20 -11.16
CA TYR A 245 -0.02 7.88 -10.46
C TYR A 245 0.36 9.28 -9.97
N ILE A 246 1.65 9.65 -9.97
CA ILE A 246 2.11 10.92 -9.39
C ILE A 246 1.54 12.16 -10.09
N GLY A 247 1.24 12.06 -11.40
CA GLY A 247 0.64 13.15 -12.16
C GLY A 247 -0.84 13.37 -11.87
N ASP A 248 -1.51 12.33 -11.35
CA ASP A 248 -2.94 12.33 -11.04
C ASP A 248 -3.22 12.63 -9.56
N PHE A 249 -2.18 12.60 -8.72
CA PHE A 249 -2.30 12.84 -7.29
C PHE A 249 -2.42 14.34 -7.00
N ASP A 250 -3.52 14.74 -6.39
CA ASP A 250 -3.78 16.12 -6.01
C ASP A 250 -3.18 16.41 -4.63
N MET A 251 -2.20 17.31 -4.60
CA MET A 251 -1.45 17.66 -3.39
C MET A 251 -2.27 18.52 -2.40
N GLU A 252 -3.30 19.23 -2.86
CA GLU A 252 -4.19 20.01 -1.99
C GLU A 252 -5.25 19.10 -1.35
N LEU A 253 -5.77 18.15 -2.13
CA LEU A 253 -6.70 17.13 -1.67
C LEU A 253 -6.01 16.05 -0.81
N GLU A 254 -4.70 15.87 -0.97
CA GLU A 254 -3.92 14.74 -0.45
C GLU A 254 -4.51 13.37 -0.89
N ALA A 255 -5.09 13.33 -2.11
CA ALA A 255 -5.76 12.15 -2.66
C ALA A 255 -5.90 12.24 -4.20
N PHE A 256 -6.64 11.30 -4.78
CA PHE A 256 -7.03 11.33 -6.19
C PHE A 256 -8.42 11.97 -6.35
N PRO A 257 -8.61 12.90 -7.31
CA PRO A 257 -9.93 13.50 -7.58
C PRO A 257 -11.03 12.45 -7.81
N MET A 258 -12.25 12.73 -7.33
CA MET A 258 -13.39 11.81 -7.44
C MET A 258 -13.63 11.30 -8.88
N ALA A 259 -13.44 12.16 -9.89
CA ALA A 259 -13.65 11.81 -11.30
C ALA A 259 -12.78 10.63 -11.77
N LEU A 260 -11.59 10.43 -11.19
CA LEU A 260 -10.72 9.30 -11.54
C LEU A 260 -11.29 7.96 -11.04
N TRP A 261 -11.96 7.94 -9.89
CA TRP A 261 -12.60 6.74 -9.36
C TRP A 261 -13.79 6.28 -10.23
N TYR A 262 -14.38 7.18 -11.01
CA TYR A 262 -15.41 6.83 -12.02
C TYR A 262 -14.83 6.47 -13.39
N ASN A 263 -13.53 6.71 -13.64
CA ASN A 263 -12.89 6.30 -14.87
C ASN A 263 -12.62 4.78 -14.82
N ASP A 264 -13.26 4.02 -15.70
CA ASP A 264 -13.27 2.55 -15.61
C ASP A 264 -11.85 1.95 -15.69
N ILE A 265 -11.00 2.49 -16.57
CA ILE A 265 -9.64 1.99 -16.78
C ILE A 265 -8.73 2.40 -15.61
N TRP A 266 -8.77 3.67 -15.22
CA TRP A 266 -7.94 4.18 -14.14
C TRP A 266 -8.29 3.50 -12.81
N ASN A 267 -9.59 3.41 -12.49
CA ASN A 267 -10.06 2.79 -11.26
C ASN A 267 -9.67 1.31 -11.20
N MET A 268 -9.82 0.57 -12.31
CA MET A 268 -9.37 -0.82 -12.32
C MET A 268 -7.85 -0.96 -12.15
N HIS A 269 -7.04 -0.11 -12.79
CA HIS A 269 -5.60 -0.09 -12.53
C HIS A 269 -5.31 0.18 -11.05
N ALA A 270 -5.97 1.16 -10.43
CA ALA A 270 -5.82 1.48 -9.01
C ALA A 270 -6.21 0.29 -8.12
N LEU A 271 -7.43 -0.26 -8.26
CA LEU A 271 -7.93 -1.42 -7.51
C LEU A 271 -6.97 -2.62 -7.51
N ARG A 272 -6.26 -2.83 -8.63
CA ARG A 272 -5.31 -3.95 -8.77
C ARG A 272 -3.90 -3.59 -8.33
N GLU A 273 -3.33 -2.51 -8.84
CA GLU A 273 -1.93 -2.15 -8.59
C GLU A 273 -1.72 -1.66 -7.15
N PHE A 274 -2.74 -1.09 -6.51
CA PHE A 274 -2.67 -0.67 -5.11
C PHE A 274 -2.54 -1.87 -4.15
N GLN A 275 -3.01 -3.07 -4.53
CA GLN A 275 -2.75 -4.31 -3.78
C GLN A 275 -1.26 -4.70 -3.76
N ILE A 276 -0.45 -4.14 -4.66
CA ILE A 276 1.02 -4.26 -4.67
C ILE A 276 1.67 -3.10 -3.92
N LEU A 277 1.16 -1.87 -4.07
CA LEU A 277 1.74 -0.70 -3.40
C LEU A 277 1.51 -0.71 -1.89
N PHE A 278 0.26 -0.87 -1.46
CA PHE A 278 -0.13 -0.81 -0.06
C PHE A 278 0.12 -2.13 0.65
N VAL A 279 0.34 -2.04 1.96
CA VAL A 279 0.52 -3.20 2.81
C VAL A 279 -0.85 -3.82 3.02
N THR A 280 -1.04 -5.03 2.49
CA THR A 280 -2.33 -5.74 2.51
C THR A 280 -2.50 -6.66 3.71
N SER A 281 -1.40 -7.06 4.35
CA SER A 281 -1.42 -7.93 5.52
C SER A 281 -0.11 -7.87 6.30
N TRP A 282 -0.10 -8.42 7.51
CA TRP A 282 1.12 -8.62 8.29
C TRP A 282 2.14 -9.53 7.60
N CYS A 283 1.67 -10.52 6.81
CA CYS A 283 2.55 -11.41 6.05
C CYS A 283 3.22 -10.68 4.87
N ASP A 284 2.48 -9.81 4.18
CA ASP A 284 3.01 -8.92 3.14
C ASP A 284 4.06 -7.98 3.74
N LEU A 285 3.76 -7.33 4.87
CA LEU A 285 4.71 -6.47 5.57
C LEU A 285 5.98 -7.22 5.97
N ALA A 286 5.85 -8.41 6.56
CA ALA A 286 6.98 -9.24 6.96
C ALA A 286 7.86 -9.62 5.76
N THR A 287 7.26 -9.96 4.62
CA THR A 287 7.97 -10.27 3.38
C THR A 287 8.78 -9.08 2.88
N ARG A 288 8.19 -7.87 2.89
CA ARG A 288 8.90 -6.63 2.55
C ARG A 288 10.07 -6.35 3.51
N MET A 289 9.88 -6.58 4.81
CA MET A 289 10.95 -6.43 5.80
C MET A 289 12.09 -7.44 5.57
N VAL A 290 11.80 -8.67 5.17
CA VAL A 290 12.84 -9.66 4.81
C VAL A 290 13.70 -9.14 3.66
N PHE A 291 13.09 -8.66 2.56
CA PHE A 291 13.85 -8.10 1.44
C PHE A 291 14.66 -6.86 1.84
N SER A 292 14.10 -5.97 2.65
CA SER A 292 14.81 -4.78 3.15
C SER A 292 16.02 -5.14 4.02
N ILE A 293 15.87 -6.12 4.92
CA ILE A 293 16.96 -6.59 5.78
C ILE A 293 18.00 -7.36 4.97
N GLY A 294 17.56 -8.23 4.05
CA GLY A 294 18.42 -8.99 3.14
C GLY A 294 19.32 -8.09 2.32
N MET A 295 18.73 -7.07 1.69
CA MET A 295 19.45 -6.01 0.98
C MET A 295 20.50 -5.31 1.85
N LEU A 296 20.16 -4.93 3.09
CA LEU A 296 21.10 -4.25 4.01
C LEU A 296 22.31 -5.16 4.34
N ILE A 297 22.06 -6.44 4.61
CA ILE A 297 23.10 -7.44 4.90
C ILE A 297 23.98 -7.65 3.66
N ALA A 298 23.38 -7.88 2.49
CA ALA A 298 24.11 -8.10 1.24
C ALA A 298 25.03 -6.92 0.90
N MET A 299 24.54 -5.67 1.03
CA MET A 299 25.36 -4.49 0.82
C MET A 299 26.50 -4.37 1.84
N SER A 300 26.28 -4.74 3.10
CA SER A 300 27.34 -4.79 4.12
C SER A 300 28.43 -5.79 3.73
N ASP A 301 28.02 -6.98 3.32
CA ASP A 301 28.90 -8.07 2.93
C ASP A 301 29.72 -7.74 1.67
N ILE A 302 29.11 -7.06 0.70
CA ILE A 302 29.79 -6.52 -0.48
C ILE A 302 30.91 -5.56 -0.05
N LYS A 303 30.63 -4.60 0.85
CA LYS A 303 31.65 -3.65 1.34
C LYS A 303 32.80 -4.37 2.03
N ASP A 304 32.52 -5.41 2.81
CA ASP A 304 33.56 -6.23 3.44
C ASP A 304 34.45 -6.96 2.42
N LEU A 305 33.88 -7.45 1.32
CA LEU A 305 34.64 -8.09 0.23
C LEU A 305 35.44 -7.09 -0.61
N LEU A 306 34.99 -5.84 -0.73
CA LEU A 306 35.72 -4.77 -1.40
C LEU A 306 36.81 -4.14 -0.53
N GLY A 307 36.71 -4.30 0.79
CA GLY A 307 37.64 -3.76 1.79
C GLY A 307 37.24 -2.36 2.27
N ALA A 308 37.55 -2.03 3.52
CA ALA A 308 37.09 -0.78 4.17
C ALA A 308 37.62 0.51 3.49
N ARG A 309 38.82 0.44 2.91
CA ARG A 309 39.51 1.56 2.28
C ARG A 309 40.28 1.10 1.04
N GLN A 310 40.43 2.01 0.08
CA GLN A 310 41.34 1.86 -1.04
C GLN A 310 42.79 1.62 -0.55
N MET A 311 43.36 0.44 -0.85
CA MET A 311 44.80 0.21 -0.61
C MET A 311 45.61 1.05 -1.60
N GLY A 312 46.50 1.91 -1.10
CA GLY A 312 47.44 2.65 -1.93
C GLY A 312 48.41 1.69 -2.62
N SER A 313 48.57 1.83 -3.95
CA SER A 313 49.71 1.23 -4.64
C SER A 313 50.98 1.81 -4.02
N GLY A 314 51.79 0.97 -3.39
CA GLY A 314 52.96 1.40 -2.63
C GLY A 314 53.90 2.28 -3.46
N ARG A 315 54.23 3.44 -2.91
CA ARG A 315 55.55 4.06 -3.11
C ARG A 315 56.34 3.72 -1.85
N GLY A 316 57.48 3.08 -2.03
CA GLY A 316 58.21 2.37 -0.99
C GLY A 316 58.49 3.23 0.24
N ASN A 317 58.29 2.61 1.41
CA ASN A 317 59.25 2.68 2.50
C ASN A 317 59.42 1.26 3.01
N GLN A 318 60.42 0.58 2.44
CA GLN A 318 61.15 -0.44 3.18
C GLN A 318 61.68 0.25 4.43
N VAL A 319 61.21 -0.17 5.60
CA VAL A 319 62.04 -0.10 6.80
C VAL A 319 62.54 -1.52 7.02
N ALA A 320 63.85 -1.63 6.98
CA ALA A 320 64.66 -2.83 6.89
C ALA A 320 64.21 -3.97 7.81
N GLY A 321 64.18 -5.18 7.25
CA GLY A 321 64.42 -6.37 8.04
C GLY A 321 65.89 -6.41 8.43
N MET A 322 66.17 -6.71 9.69
CA MET A 322 67.48 -7.20 10.11
C MET A 322 67.38 -8.73 10.16
N GLU A 323 67.80 -9.34 9.05
CA GLU A 323 68.37 -10.69 8.94
C GLU A 323 69.58 -10.82 9.90
N LEU A 324 70.05 -11.93 10.45
CA LEU A 324 70.14 -13.35 10.08
C LEU A 324 70.52 -14.11 11.37
N ILE A 325 70.09 -15.37 11.55
CA ILE A 325 71.03 -16.49 11.80
C ILE A 325 70.51 -17.74 11.07
N ASN A 326 71.35 -18.27 10.19
CA ASN A 326 71.13 -19.41 9.28
C ASN A 326 71.32 -20.77 10.02
N PRO A 327 70.87 -21.90 9.44
CA PRO A 327 70.86 -23.22 10.08
C PRO A 327 72.11 -24.03 9.74
N GLU A 328 72.62 -24.79 10.72
CA GLU A 328 73.24 -26.12 10.55
C GLU A 328 73.77 -26.63 11.91
N ALA A 329 73.42 -27.87 12.26
CA ALA A 329 74.28 -28.88 12.91
C ALA A 329 73.53 -29.77 13.93
N LYS A 330 73.39 -31.04 13.52
CA LYS A 330 73.59 -32.29 14.28
C LYS A 330 73.01 -32.42 15.69
N VAL A 331 71.97 -33.25 15.78
CA VAL A 331 71.59 -34.01 16.99
C VAL A 331 72.59 -35.16 17.20
N PRO A 332 73.06 -35.39 18.44
CA PRO A 332 72.78 -36.70 19.05
C PRO A 332 72.42 -36.67 20.55
N ALA A 333 71.46 -37.56 20.84
CA ALA A 333 71.37 -38.51 21.97
C ALA A 333 71.15 -38.06 23.44
N HIS A 334 70.06 -38.65 23.99
CA HIS A 334 69.84 -39.09 25.39
C HIS A 334 69.72 -38.01 26.48
N LYS A 335 68.85 -38.09 27.50
CA LYS A 335 68.28 -39.26 28.19
C LYS A 335 67.02 -38.84 28.96
N GLN A 336 66.10 -39.78 29.06
CA GLN A 336 64.88 -39.79 29.87
C GLN A 336 65.19 -40.02 31.36
N LYS A 337 64.51 -39.32 32.27
CA LYS A 337 64.19 -39.71 33.67
C LYS A 337 63.05 -38.78 34.12
N SER A 338 61.79 -39.20 34.22
CA SER A 338 61.18 -40.10 35.21
C SER A 338 61.33 -39.61 36.64
N GLU A 339 60.25 -39.12 37.24
CA GLU A 339 59.92 -39.41 38.64
C GLU A 339 58.40 -39.27 38.91
N LYS A 340 57.86 -40.33 39.52
CA LYS A 340 56.50 -40.55 40.01
C LYS A 340 56.37 -39.93 41.42
N HIS A 341 55.13 -39.67 41.84
CA HIS A 341 54.53 -39.99 43.16
C HIS A 341 53.31 -39.09 43.39
N THR A 342 52.24 -39.38 44.14
CA THR A 342 51.47 -40.57 44.58
C THR A 342 50.20 -39.95 45.20
N ALA A 343 49.10 -40.70 45.19
CA ALA A 343 47.79 -40.38 45.73
C ALA A 343 47.72 -40.02 47.24
N LEU A 344 46.67 -39.28 47.62
CA LEU A 344 46.03 -39.30 48.95
C LEU A 344 44.61 -38.67 48.90
N THR A 345 43.68 -39.31 49.61
CA THR A 345 42.29 -38.92 49.99
C THR A 345 42.17 -39.04 51.53
N PRO A 346 41.09 -38.66 52.27
CA PRO A 346 39.95 -37.73 52.03
C PRO A 346 39.58 -36.79 53.24
N ALA A 347 38.65 -35.82 53.03
CA ALA A 347 37.63 -35.23 53.97
C ALA A 347 38.10 -34.43 55.24
N PRO A 348 37.32 -33.48 55.84
CA PRO A 348 35.86 -33.50 56.04
C PRO A 348 35.07 -32.19 55.82
N ILE A 349 33.75 -32.35 56.04
CA ILE A 349 32.59 -31.46 55.90
C ILE A 349 32.50 -30.41 57.02
N ALA A 350 32.01 -29.19 56.70
CA ALA A 350 31.20 -28.36 57.62
C ALA A 350 30.30 -27.39 56.83
N ASN A 351 29.02 -27.37 57.22
CA ASN A 351 27.90 -26.63 56.63
C ASN A 351 27.78 -25.17 57.12
N ASP A 352 26.97 -24.41 56.37
CA ASP A 352 26.22 -23.18 56.70
C ASP A 352 27.05 -21.92 57.05
N ILE A 353 26.77 -20.73 56.50
CA ILE A 353 25.53 -19.94 56.68
C ILE A 353 25.30 -18.95 55.50
N LEU A 354 24.10 -19.02 54.92
CA LEU A 354 23.20 -17.97 54.43
C LEU A 354 23.75 -16.61 53.92
N SER A 355 23.51 -16.28 52.65
CA SER A 355 22.86 -14.99 52.26
C SER A 355 22.38 -14.96 50.78
N THR A 356 21.06 -14.97 50.64
CA THR A 356 20.24 -14.19 49.68
C THR A 356 20.71 -14.07 48.22
N THR A 357 20.25 -14.97 47.34
CA THR A 357 20.21 -14.73 45.89
C THR A 357 18.85 -14.19 45.45
N SER A 358 18.88 -13.00 44.84
CA SER A 358 17.74 -12.32 44.20
C SER A 358 17.17 -13.12 43.01
N PRO A 359 15.84 -13.11 42.77
CA PRO A 359 15.18 -13.87 41.69
C PRO A 359 15.57 -13.44 40.27
N ARG A 360 16.32 -12.33 40.09
CA ARG A 360 16.79 -11.87 38.76
C ARG A 360 17.95 -12.69 38.18
N MET A 361 18.74 -13.41 38.98
CA MET A 361 19.87 -14.20 38.47
C MET A 361 19.48 -15.61 37.97
N ALA A 362 18.38 -16.18 38.46
CA ALA A 362 17.92 -17.52 38.06
C ALA A 362 17.39 -17.53 36.61
N SER A 363 16.62 -16.51 36.22
CA SER A 363 16.10 -16.36 34.85
C SER A 363 17.21 -16.21 33.81
N ALA A 364 18.24 -15.40 34.10
CA ALA A 364 19.39 -15.21 33.20
C ALA A 364 20.23 -16.49 32.98
N ARG A 365 20.31 -17.37 33.99
CA ARG A 365 21.00 -18.67 33.88
C ARG A 365 20.20 -19.71 33.09
N VAL A 366 18.88 -19.69 33.17
CA VAL A 366 18.02 -20.61 32.40
C VAL A 366 18.04 -20.25 30.91
N THR A 367 18.00 -18.95 30.58
CA THR A 367 18.11 -18.49 29.18
C THR A 367 19.48 -18.77 28.59
N SER A 368 20.57 -18.63 29.37
CA SER A 368 21.93 -18.95 28.91
C SER A 368 22.17 -20.46 28.72
N MET A 369 21.58 -21.31 29.57
CA MET A 369 21.64 -22.78 29.39
C MET A 369 20.82 -23.26 28.19
N ARG A 370 19.64 -22.68 27.92
CA ARG A 370 18.86 -22.97 26.70
C ARG A 370 19.62 -22.54 25.44
N LEU A 371 20.30 -21.39 25.46
CA LEU A 371 21.13 -20.92 24.36
C LEU A 371 22.36 -21.82 24.13
N ALA A 372 23.01 -22.28 25.19
CA ALA A 372 24.14 -23.22 25.12
C ALA A 372 23.74 -24.60 24.59
N SER A 373 22.53 -25.07 24.95
CA SER A 373 21.92 -26.29 24.41
C SER A 373 21.64 -26.17 22.90
N ILE A 374 21.06 -25.05 22.47
CA ILE A 374 20.84 -24.76 21.04
C ILE A 374 22.18 -24.65 20.29
N GLN A 375 23.18 -23.97 20.87
CA GLN A 375 24.53 -23.90 20.29
C GLN A 375 25.19 -25.28 20.17
N ASN A 376 25.02 -26.17 21.16
CA ASN A 376 25.56 -27.52 21.10
C ASN A 376 24.83 -28.40 20.08
N ARG A 377 23.49 -28.28 19.95
CA ARG A 377 22.72 -28.96 18.89
C ARG A 377 23.11 -28.47 17.50
N LEU A 378 23.32 -27.17 17.33
CA LEU A 378 23.87 -26.58 16.09
C LEU A 378 25.30 -27.08 15.80
N ARG A 379 26.15 -27.26 16.82
CA ARG A 379 27.49 -27.87 16.69
C ARG A 379 27.43 -29.35 16.31
N THR A 380 26.43 -30.10 16.77
CA THR A 380 26.28 -31.53 16.40
C THR A 380 25.76 -31.69 14.97
N ALA A 381 24.79 -30.86 14.55
CA ALA A 381 24.37 -30.76 13.15
C ALA A 381 25.53 -30.31 12.23
N SER A 382 26.40 -29.42 12.73
CA SER A 382 27.65 -28.99 12.08
C SER A 382 28.63 -30.14 11.81
N HIS A 383 28.70 -31.17 12.65
CA HIS A 383 29.57 -32.34 12.40
C HIS A 383 29.10 -33.22 11.24
N VAL A 384 27.79 -33.37 11.04
CA VAL A 384 27.21 -34.05 9.87
C VAL A 384 27.46 -33.22 8.60
N LEU A 385 27.35 -31.90 8.70
CA LEU A 385 27.64 -30.93 7.63
C LEU A 385 29.14 -30.78 7.32
N LYS A 386 30.06 -31.31 8.14
CA LYS A 386 31.52 -31.28 7.89
C LYS A 386 32.01 -32.39 6.96
N ASN A 387 31.17 -33.38 6.62
CA ASN A 387 31.56 -34.42 5.68
C ASN A 387 31.66 -33.82 4.25
N PRO A 388 32.85 -33.77 3.63
CA PRO A 388 33.03 -33.13 2.32
C PRO A 388 32.24 -33.81 1.20
N ASN A 389 31.95 -35.12 1.33
CA ASN A 389 31.08 -35.83 0.40
C ASN A 389 29.61 -35.41 0.55
N TYR A 390 29.16 -35.20 1.79
CA TYR A 390 27.80 -34.70 2.06
C TYR A 390 27.65 -33.27 1.55
N GLN A 391 28.61 -32.38 1.82
CA GLN A 391 28.60 -31.01 1.30
C GLN A 391 28.57 -30.95 -0.23
N ARG A 392 29.34 -31.81 -0.91
CA ARG A 392 29.37 -31.85 -2.38
C ARG A 392 28.08 -32.39 -2.98
N ARG A 393 27.47 -33.41 -2.37
CA ARG A 393 26.17 -33.97 -2.79
C ARG A 393 25.04 -32.98 -2.55
N PHE A 394 25.03 -32.37 -1.36
CA PHE A 394 24.06 -31.33 -1.00
C PHE A 394 24.15 -30.13 -1.94
N ALA A 395 25.35 -29.60 -2.21
CA ALA A 395 25.53 -28.50 -3.15
C ALA A 395 25.07 -28.85 -4.58
N HIS A 396 25.32 -30.07 -5.06
CA HIS A 396 24.80 -30.52 -6.37
C HIS A 396 23.27 -30.58 -6.39
N PHE A 397 22.67 -31.19 -5.36
CA PHE A 397 21.21 -31.26 -5.22
C PHE A 397 20.59 -29.86 -5.26
N VAL A 398 21.16 -28.94 -4.49
CA VAL A 398 20.78 -27.53 -4.44
C VAL A 398 20.87 -26.85 -5.80
N HIS A 399 22.00 -26.98 -6.51
CA HIS A 399 22.13 -26.35 -7.83
C HIS A 399 21.10 -26.88 -8.81
N MET A 400 20.86 -28.20 -8.80
CA MET A 400 19.83 -28.80 -9.65
C MET A 400 18.44 -28.30 -9.27
N PHE A 401 18.17 -28.16 -7.97
CA PHE A 401 16.91 -27.62 -7.48
C PHE A 401 16.67 -26.19 -7.96
N VAL A 402 17.64 -25.27 -7.78
CA VAL A 402 17.48 -23.87 -8.18
C VAL A 402 17.41 -23.72 -9.72
N LEU A 403 18.18 -24.50 -10.48
CA LEU A 403 18.06 -24.55 -11.95
C LEU A 403 16.67 -24.99 -12.40
N LEU A 404 16.17 -26.08 -11.80
CA LEU A 404 14.84 -26.62 -12.07
C LEU A 404 13.76 -25.62 -11.66
N TRP A 405 13.90 -24.97 -10.52
CA TRP A 405 12.94 -23.97 -10.05
C TRP A 405 12.86 -22.78 -11.01
N GLY A 406 14.00 -22.27 -11.49
CA GLY A 406 14.03 -21.23 -12.52
C GLY A 406 13.32 -21.67 -13.82
N ALA A 407 13.46 -22.94 -14.22
CA ALA A 407 12.74 -23.49 -15.37
C ALA A 407 11.23 -23.63 -15.11
N VAL A 408 10.81 -24.00 -13.89
CA VAL A 408 9.39 -24.06 -13.49
C VAL A 408 8.77 -22.67 -13.52
N VAL A 409 9.41 -21.67 -12.91
CA VAL A 409 8.95 -20.27 -12.91
C VAL A 409 8.84 -19.73 -14.33
N LEU A 410 9.86 -19.97 -15.18
CA LEU A 410 9.82 -19.57 -16.58
C LEU A 410 8.68 -20.27 -17.35
N GLY A 411 8.50 -21.57 -17.15
CA GLY A 411 7.43 -22.34 -17.79
C GLY A 411 6.03 -21.85 -17.41
N LEU A 412 5.80 -21.57 -16.12
CA LEU A 412 4.55 -21.00 -15.63
C LEU A 412 4.29 -19.60 -16.23
N HIS A 413 5.31 -18.75 -16.28
CA HIS A 413 5.19 -17.43 -16.87
C HIS A 413 4.94 -17.47 -18.38
N LEU A 414 5.64 -18.32 -19.12
CA LEU A 414 5.41 -18.53 -20.55
C LEU A 414 4.01 -19.09 -20.83
N HIS A 415 3.52 -20.01 -20.00
CA HIS A 415 2.14 -20.50 -20.10
C HIS A 415 1.12 -19.38 -19.95
N ALA A 416 1.29 -18.51 -18.95
CA ALA A 416 0.41 -17.36 -18.74
C ALA A 416 0.55 -16.30 -19.86
N ALA A 417 1.77 -16.08 -20.35
CA ALA A 417 2.04 -15.18 -21.48
C ALA A 417 1.50 -15.69 -22.82
N SER A 418 1.29 -17.00 -22.96
CA SER A 418 0.72 -17.59 -24.18
C SER A 418 -0.78 -17.35 -24.36
N LYS A 419 -1.50 -16.88 -23.32
CA LYS A 419 -2.94 -16.63 -23.40
C LYS A 419 -3.24 -15.49 -24.38
N PRO A 420 -4.27 -15.64 -25.24
CA PRO A 420 -4.63 -14.64 -26.23
C PRO A 420 -5.17 -13.38 -25.56
N VAL A 421 -4.96 -12.23 -26.20
CA VAL A 421 -5.58 -10.96 -25.79
C VAL A 421 -6.99 -10.90 -26.35
N LEU A 422 -7.97 -10.59 -25.50
CA LEU A 422 -9.37 -10.48 -25.87
C LEU A 422 -9.74 -9.01 -26.08
N SER A 423 -10.50 -8.70 -27.13
CA SER A 423 -10.91 -7.33 -27.45
C SER A 423 -11.87 -6.75 -26.40
N GLN A 424 -12.74 -7.58 -25.83
CA GLN A 424 -13.64 -7.23 -24.73
C GLN A 424 -12.91 -7.03 -23.39
N CYS A 425 -11.61 -7.30 -23.33
CA CYS A 425 -10.84 -7.21 -22.09
C CYS A 425 -9.98 -5.95 -22.06
N LEU A 426 -10.50 -4.89 -21.44
CA LEU A 426 -9.76 -3.63 -21.31
C LEU A 426 -8.58 -3.75 -20.36
N LEU A 427 -8.66 -4.66 -19.39
CA LEU A 427 -7.57 -4.91 -18.45
C LEU A 427 -7.30 -6.40 -18.26
N GLN A 428 -6.39 -6.92 -19.08
CA GLN A 428 -6.00 -8.32 -19.06
C GLN A 428 -4.96 -8.61 -17.98
N LEU A 429 -5.16 -9.73 -17.27
CA LEU A 429 -4.20 -10.27 -16.30
C LEU A 429 -3.64 -11.59 -16.81
N ARG A 430 -2.48 -11.99 -16.29
CA ARG A 430 -1.79 -13.22 -16.70
C ARG A 430 -1.36 -14.06 -15.49
N PRO A 431 -2.32 -14.50 -14.65
CA PRO A 431 -2.01 -15.33 -13.50
C PRO A 431 -1.44 -16.68 -13.91
N TRP A 432 -0.49 -17.20 -13.14
CA TRP A 432 0.08 -18.51 -13.40
C TRP A 432 -0.93 -19.63 -13.10
N GLY A 433 -1.00 -20.62 -14.00
CA GLY A 433 -1.81 -21.82 -13.83
C GLY A 433 -3.28 -21.71 -14.24
N LYS A 434 -3.75 -20.54 -14.69
CA LYS A 434 -5.11 -20.38 -15.22
C LYS A 434 -5.20 -20.86 -16.69
N PRO A 435 -6.16 -21.73 -17.05
CA PRO A 435 -6.29 -22.27 -18.39
C PRO A 435 -6.93 -21.26 -19.36
N GLU A 436 -7.83 -20.42 -18.87
CA GLU A 436 -8.60 -19.46 -19.65
C GLU A 436 -7.96 -18.06 -19.63
N PRO A 437 -8.28 -17.19 -20.59
CA PRO A 437 -7.91 -15.78 -20.53
C PRO A 437 -8.57 -15.11 -19.32
N VAL A 438 -7.76 -14.43 -18.50
CA VAL A 438 -8.24 -13.73 -17.30
C VAL A 438 -8.38 -12.25 -17.58
N CYS A 439 -9.54 -11.70 -17.24
CA CYS A 439 -9.84 -10.29 -17.41
C CYS A 439 -10.34 -9.66 -16.12
N ALA A 440 -9.73 -8.55 -15.69
CA ALA A 440 -10.21 -7.80 -14.53
C ALA A 440 -11.35 -6.83 -14.88
N LEU A 441 -11.27 -6.20 -16.06
CA LEU A 441 -12.25 -5.24 -16.57
C LEU A 441 -12.80 -5.73 -17.91
N VAL A 442 -14.02 -6.27 -17.87
CA VAL A 442 -14.73 -6.78 -19.04
C VAL A 442 -15.63 -5.68 -19.59
N LEU A 443 -15.43 -5.32 -20.85
CA LEU A 443 -16.27 -4.40 -21.61
C LEU A 443 -17.11 -5.18 -22.62
N LEU A 444 -18.43 -5.11 -22.46
CA LEU A 444 -19.38 -5.48 -23.50
C LEU A 444 -19.85 -4.20 -24.21
N ASN A 445 -19.25 -3.87 -25.36
CA ASN A 445 -19.68 -2.77 -26.19
C ASN A 445 -20.45 -3.29 -27.41
N CYS A 446 -21.78 -3.27 -27.36
CA CYS A 446 -22.61 -3.83 -28.42
C CYS A 446 -22.47 -3.09 -29.76
N TYR A 447 -22.15 -1.79 -29.73
CA TYR A 447 -21.90 -1.01 -30.94
C TYR A 447 -20.61 -1.44 -31.64
N GLU A 448 -19.50 -1.56 -30.90
CA GLU A 448 -18.21 -2.00 -31.46
C GLU A 448 -18.24 -3.45 -31.94
N LEU A 449 -18.99 -4.31 -31.23
CA LEU A 449 -19.15 -5.72 -31.58
C LEU A 449 -20.19 -5.96 -32.67
N ALA A 450 -20.96 -4.93 -33.07
CA ALA A 450 -22.07 -5.03 -34.02
C ALA A 450 -23.11 -6.11 -33.62
N ILE A 451 -23.48 -6.15 -32.34
CA ILE A 451 -24.49 -7.04 -31.75
C ILE A 451 -25.62 -6.23 -31.10
N ASN A 452 -26.75 -6.87 -30.79
CA ASN A 452 -27.90 -6.18 -30.17
C ASN A 452 -27.86 -6.21 -28.62
N GLY A 453 -27.13 -7.17 -28.05
CA GLY A 453 -27.10 -7.39 -26.59
C GLY A 453 -28.11 -8.41 -26.10
N THR A 454 -28.64 -9.26 -26.99
CA THR A 454 -29.51 -10.37 -26.59
C THR A 454 -28.74 -11.34 -25.70
N LYS A 455 -29.45 -12.13 -24.89
CA LYS A 455 -28.86 -13.08 -23.95
C LYS A 455 -27.79 -13.98 -24.60
N LYS A 456 -28.07 -14.44 -25.82
CA LYS A 456 -27.15 -15.26 -26.62
C LYS A 456 -25.90 -14.49 -27.05
N ASP A 457 -26.04 -13.22 -27.44
CA ASP A 457 -24.90 -12.37 -27.83
C ASP A 457 -23.98 -12.14 -26.63
N VAL A 458 -24.57 -11.83 -25.47
CA VAL A 458 -23.80 -11.59 -24.23
C VAL A 458 -23.10 -12.86 -23.75
N GLU A 459 -23.79 -13.99 -23.72
CA GLU A 459 -23.21 -15.28 -23.34
C GLU A 459 -22.05 -15.68 -24.26
N ALA A 460 -22.15 -15.41 -25.56
CA ALA A 460 -21.07 -15.71 -26.51
C ALA A 460 -19.76 -14.98 -26.15
N GLU A 461 -19.84 -13.74 -25.65
CA GLU A 461 -18.67 -12.97 -25.27
C GLU A 461 -18.18 -13.24 -23.83
N TRP A 462 -19.11 -13.45 -22.89
CA TRP A 462 -18.76 -13.68 -21.48
C TRP A 462 -18.24 -15.10 -21.22
N ASN A 463 -18.61 -16.10 -22.02
CA ASN A 463 -18.03 -17.46 -21.93
C ASN A 463 -16.54 -17.54 -22.36
N ARG A 464 -15.95 -16.45 -22.84
CA ARG A 464 -14.55 -16.42 -23.31
C ARG A 464 -13.56 -16.00 -22.22
N VAL A 465 -14.05 -15.49 -21.09
CA VAL A 465 -13.26 -15.01 -19.95
C VAL A 465 -13.46 -15.93 -18.75
N ASP A 466 -12.41 -16.07 -17.93
CA ASP A 466 -12.52 -16.76 -16.64
C ASP A 466 -13.46 -15.97 -15.70
N PRO A 467 -14.62 -16.53 -15.33
CA PRO A 467 -15.63 -15.80 -14.55
C PRO A 467 -15.16 -15.50 -13.12
N GLU A 468 -14.27 -16.30 -12.55
CA GLU A 468 -13.82 -16.16 -11.15
C GLU A 468 -12.88 -14.97 -10.94
N MET A 469 -12.46 -14.29 -12.00
CA MET A 469 -11.45 -13.23 -11.94
C MET A 469 -11.94 -11.87 -12.42
N VAL A 470 -13.18 -11.81 -12.92
CA VAL A 470 -13.84 -10.57 -13.33
C VAL A 470 -14.13 -9.72 -12.10
N VAL A 471 -13.62 -8.48 -12.07
CA VAL A 471 -13.86 -7.53 -10.97
C VAL A 471 -14.78 -6.40 -11.37
N GLN A 472 -14.74 -5.96 -12.62
CA GLN A 472 -15.72 -5.01 -13.14
C GLN A 472 -16.25 -5.46 -14.49
N VAL A 473 -17.56 -5.32 -14.62
CA VAL A 473 -18.27 -5.49 -15.88
C VAL A 473 -18.83 -4.13 -16.28
N VAL A 474 -18.54 -3.72 -17.51
CA VAL A 474 -19.10 -2.52 -18.13
C VAL A 474 -19.85 -2.93 -19.38
N ILE A 475 -21.13 -2.62 -19.44
CA ILE A 475 -22.00 -2.83 -20.59
C ILE A 475 -22.28 -1.47 -21.22
N ARG A 476 -22.05 -1.33 -22.53
CA ARG A 476 -22.22 -0.08 -23.28
C ARG A 476 -22.98 -0.31 -24.58
N HIS A 477 -23.84 0.65 -24.90
CA HIS A 477 -24.46 0.79 -26.24
C HIS A 477 -25.27 -0.42 -26.70
N CYS A 478 -25.90 -1.14 -25.78
CA CYS A 478 -26.69 -2.32 -26.10
C CYS A 478 -28.18 -1.94 -26.26
N PRO A 479 -28.72 -1.94 -27.49
CA PRO A 479 -30.09 -1.48 -27.76
C PRO A 479 -31.18 -2.43 -27.27
N ALA A 480 -30.87 -3.71 -27.05
CA ALA A 480 -31.79 -4.71 -26.52
C ALA A 480 -31.05 -5.63 -25.54
N PHE A 481 -30.54 -5.05 -24.46
CA PHE A 481 -29.75 -5.78 -23.47
C PHE A 481 -30.63 -6.73 -22.67
N GLU A 482 -30.22 -7.99 -22.62
CA GLU A 482 -30.80 -9.05 -21.80
C GLU A 482 -29.71 -9.60 -20.89
N MET A 483 -29.88 -9.53 -19.57
CA MET A 483 -28.89 -10.03 -18.62
C MET A 483 -28.88 -11.57 -18.64
N PRO A 484 -27.72 -12.22 -18.91
CA PRO A 484 -27.62 -13.68 -18.90
C PRO A 484 -27.30 -14.26 -17.52
N PRO A 485 -27.68 -15.52 -17.23
CA PRO A 485 -27.40 -16.21 -15.97
C PRO A 485 -25.91 -16.37 -15.65
N ILE A 486 -25.03 -16.32 -16.65
CA ILE A 486 -23.58 -16.41 -16.43
C ILE A 486 -23.04 -15.28 -15.54
N ILE A 487 -23.78 -14.17 -15.37
CA ILE A 487 -23.44 -13.13 -14.38
C ILE A 487 -23.23 -13.73 -12.98
N GLN A 488 -24.00 -14.77 -12.61
CA GLN A 488 -23.90 -15.43 -11.31
C GLN A 488 -22.57 -16.15 -11.07
N GLN A 489 -21.77 -16.35 -12.11
CA GLN A 489 -20.43 -16.96 -11.97
C GLN A 489 -19.37 -15.91 -11.61
N PHE A 490 -19.66 -14.62 -11.73
CA PHE A 490 -18.72 -13.52 -11.50
C PHE A 490 -18.57 -13.20 -10.00
N SER A 491 -18.10 -14.18 -9.25
CA SER A 491 -18.00 -14.15 -7.78
C SER A 491 -17.02 -13.14 -7.20
N GLN A 492 -16.12 -12.58 -8.02
CA GLN A 492 -15.19 -11.52 -7.62
C GLN A 492 -15.61 -10.14 -8.14
N MET A 493 -16.80 -10.00 -8.74
CA MET A 493 -17.25 -8.72 -9.27
C MET A 493 -17.54 -7.72 -8.14
N ILE A 494 -16.82 -6.60 -8.16
CA ILE A 494 -16.95 -5.47 -7.23
C ILE A 494 -17.84 -4.39 -7.84
N ILE A 495 -17.81 -4.22 -9.16
CA ILE A 495 -18.52 -3.13 -9.86
C ILE A 495 -19.29 -3.69 -11.07
N LEU A 496 -20.60 -3.46 -11.11
CA LEU A 496 -21.43 -3.68 -12.30
C LEU A 496 -21.91 -2.34 -12.85
N LYS A 497 -21.59 -2.06 -14.11
CA LYS A 497 -21.96 -0.80 -14.77
C LYS A 497 -22.67 -1.06 -16.10
N VAL A 498 -23.80 -0.39 -16.29
CA VAL A 498 -24.57 -0.37 -17.54
C VAL A 498 -24.69 1.07 -18.00
N TYR A 499 -24.22 1.36 -19.20
CA TYR A 499 -24.21 2.70 -19.77
C TYR A 499 -24.89 2.73 -21.14
N ASN A 500 -25.71 3.75 -21.39
CA ASN A 500 -26.33 4.04 -22.69
C ASN A 500 -26.90 2.79 -23.38
N SER A 501 -27.77 2.06 -22.68
CA SER A 501 -28.31 0.77 -23.12
C SER A 501 -29.80 0.67 -22.79
N SER A 502 -30.53 -0.28 -23.39
CA SER A 502 -31.92 -0.56 -23.02
C SER A 502 -32.02 -1.96 -22.43
N ILE A 503 -32.35 -2.06 -21.14
CA ILE A 503 -32.57 -3.32 -20.44
C ILE A 503 -33.96 -3.84 -20.81
N THR A 504 -34.00 -4.83 -21.68
CA THR A 504 -35.22 -5.51 -22.14
C THR A 504 -35.61 -6.67 -21.22
N GLU A 505 -34.64 -7.42 -20.71
CA GLU A 505 -34.87 -8.48 -19.74
C GLU A 505 -33.74 -8.53 -18.69
N TRP A 506 -34.11 -8.65 -17.42
CA TRP A 506 -33.19 -9.05 -16.35
C TRP A 506 -33.97 -9.89 -15.34
N SER A 507 -34.07 -11.18 -15.64
CA SER A 507 -34.88 -12.15 -14.91
C SER A 507 -34.22 -12.62 -13.61
N ALA A 508 -35.01 -13.31 -12.76
CA ALA A 508 -34.55 -13.83 -11.47
C ALA A 508 -33.42 -14.86 -11.59
N ASP A 509 -33.36 -15.60 -12.71
CA ASP A 509 -32.28 -16.56 -13.02
C ASP A 509 -30.93 -15.87 -13.22
N SER A 510 -30.93 -14.54 -13.41
CA SER A 510 -29.72 -13.71 -13.57
C SER A 510 -29.63 -12.69 -12.43
N ALA A 511 -30.24 -12.99 -11.28
CA ALA A 511 -30.28 -12.07 -10.16
C ALA A 511 -28.90 -11.87 -9.52
N LEU A 512 -28.69 -10.66 -9.02
CA LEU A 512 -27.60 -10.37 -8.10
C LEU A 512 -27.95 -10.96 -6.73
N THR A 513 -27.06 -11.79 -6.20
CA THR A 513 -27.24 -12.49 -4.93
C THR A 513 -25.96 -12.46 -4.10
N ALA A 514 -26.09 -12.56 -2.78
CA ALA A 514 -25.01 -12.66 -1.80
C ALA A 514 -24.12 -13.88 -2.06
N THR A 515 -24.73 -14.99 -2.49
CA THR A 515 -24.03 -16.24 -2.79
C THR A 515 -23.18 -16.12 -4.06
N SER A 516 -23.73 -15.48 -5.10
CA SER A 516 -23.06 -15.36 -6.41
C SER A 516 -22.14 -14.13 -6.49
N HIS A 517 -22.40 -13.08 -5.70
CA HIS A 517 -21.68 -11.80 -5.75
C HIS A 517 -21.37 -11.30 -4.33
N PRO A 518 -20.55 -12.03 -3.56
CA PRO A 518 -20.29 -11.73 -2.15
C PRO A 518 -19.50 -10.42 -1.93
N VAL A 519 -18.83 -9.92 -2.99
CA VAL A 519 -17.96 -8.74 -2.94
C VAL A 519 -18.46 -7.59 -3.82
N LEU A 520 -19.72 -7.61 -4.27
CA LEU A 520 -20.27 -6.55 -5.10
C LEU A 520 -20.59 -5.31 -4.28
N GLU A 521 -19.90 -4.20 -4.57
CA GLU A 521 -19.96 -2.95 -3.81
C GLU A 521 -20.72 -1.85 -4.57
N SER A 522 -20.59 -1.81 -5.91
CA SER A 522 -21.18 -0.74 -6.73
C SER A 522 -22.04 -1.27 -7.89
N LEU A 523 -23.23 -0.69 -8.03
CA LEU A 523 -24.13 -0.88 -9.16
C LEU A 523 -24.43 0.47 -9.82
N LEU A 524 -24.00 0.65 -11.07
CA LEU A 524 -24.15 1.89 -11.82
C LEU A 524 -24.99 1.66 -13.08
N ILE A 525 -26.13 2.33 -13.20
CA ILE A 525 -27.06 2.23 -14.32
C ILE A 525 -27.29 3.64 -14.85
N VAL A 526 -26.65 3.97 -15.97
CA VAL A 526 -26.50 5.36 -16.44
C VAL A 526 -26.94 5.51 -17.88
N ARG A 527 -27.84 6.46 -18.17
CA ARG A 527 -28.45 6.61 -19.51
C ARG A 527 -29.14 5.34 -19.99
N VAL A 528 -29.80 4.63 -19.08
CA VAL A 528 -30.42 3.33 -19.38
C VAL A 528 -31.93 3.45 -19.46
N ASN A 529 -32.49 2.85 -20.50
CA ASN A 529 -33.93 2.62 -20.60
C ASN A 529 -34.28 1.27 -19.95
N ILE A 530 -35.04 1.30 -18.88
CA ILE A 530 -35.47 0.14 -18.09
C ILE A 530 -36.88 -0.23 -18.51
N THR A 531 -37.11 -1.50 -18.84
CA THR A 531 -38.44 -2.01 -19.21
C THR A 531 -39.47 -1.67 -18.14
N ASP A 532 -40.59 -1.12 -18.58
CA ASP A 532 -41.68 -0.63 -17.73
C ASP A 532 -41.28 0.40 -16.68
N GLY A 533 -40.07 0.97 -16.68
CA GLY A 533 -39.60 1.98 -15.72
C GLY A 533 -39.72 1.56 -14.25
N VAL A 534 -39.53 0.27 -13.97
CA VAL A 534 -39.52 -0.35 -12.64
C VAL A 534 -38.26 -1.21 -12.48
N LEU A 535 -37.81 -1.44 -11.25
CA LEU A 535 -36.65 -2.32 -11.02
C LEU A 535 -36.94 -3.74 -11.53
N PRO A 536 -36.04 -4.33 -12.35
CA PRO A 536 -36.23 -5.67 -12.88
C PRO A 536 -36.06 -6.76 -11.79
N PRO A 537 -36.63 -7.96 -11.98
CA PRO A 537 -36.56 -9.06 -11.01
C PRO A 537 -35.14 -9.43 -10.57
N GLY A 538 -34.14 -9.31 -11.46
CA GLY A 538 -32.75 -9.59 -11.11
C GLY A 538 -32.14 -8.63 -10.07
N LEU A 539 -32.78 -7.48 -9.80
CA LEU A 539 -32.40 -6.55 -8.74
C LEU A 539 -33.26 -6.69 -7.47
N LEU A 540 -34.13 -7.70 -7.41
CA LEU A 540 -35.12 -7.91 -6.35
C LEU A 540 -34.99 -9.29 -5.67
N SER A 541 -33.80 -9.88 -5.73
CA SER A 541 -33.52 -11.14 -5.04
C SER A 541 -33.65 -10.99 -3.52
N PRO A 542 -34.34 -11.90 -2.81
CA PRO A 542 -34.34 -11.92 -1.34
C PRO A 542 -32.94 -12.11 -0.73
N GLU A 543 -32.01 -12.70 -1.49
CA GLU A 543 -30.61 -12.85 -1.11
C GLU A 543 -29.75 -11.75 -1.75
N PHE A 544 -30.21 -10.50 -1.85
CA PHE A 544 -29.45 -9.43 -2.52
C PHE A 544 -28.04 -9.22 -1.90
N PRO A 545 -27.03 -8.77 -2.66
CA PRO A 545 -25.67 -8.60 -2.13
C PRO A 545 -25.62 -7.66 -0.91
N PRO A 546 -25.07 -8.12 0.24
CA PRO A 546 -25.24 -7.42 1.52
C PRO A 546 -24.27 -6.27 1.73
N ILE A 547 -23.16 -6.22 0.99
CA ILE A 547 -22.15 -5.16 1.10
C ILE A 547 -22.28 -4.10 0.00
N LEU A 548 -23.33 -4.18 -0.83
CA LEU A 548 -23.53 -3.29 -1.96
C LEU A 548 -23.89 -1.89 -1.46
N ALA A 549 -22.89 -1.03 -1.39
CA ALA A 549 -22.95 0.24 -0.69
C ALA A 549 -23.15 1.45 -1.61
N ASP A 550 -23.04 1.27 -2.93
CA ASP A 550 -23.17 2.36 -3.91
C ASP A 550 -24.11 1.97 -5.05
N ILE A 551 -25.29 2.61 -5.09
CA ILE A 551 -26.36 2.33 -6.06
C ILE A 551 -26.69 3.61 -6.81
N GLU A 552 -26.31 3.64 -8.07
CA GLU A 552 -26.41 4.83 -8.91
C GLU A 552 -27.27 4.57 -10.14
N LEU A 553 -28.44 5.19 -10.19
CA LEU A 553 -29.35 5.19 -11.34
C LEU A 553 -29.49 6.63 -11.83
N SER A 554 -28.81 6.94 -12.94
CA SER A 554 -28.66 8.31 -13.42
C SER A 554 -29.13 8.45 -14.88
N THR A 555 -29.98 9.43 -15.16
CA THR A 555 -30.57 9.63 -16.49
C THR A 555 -31.32 8.37 -16.98
N THR A 556 -32.32 7.91 -16.24
CA THR A 556 -33.10 6.71 -16.58
C THR A 556 -34.60 7.02 -16.64
N ASN A 557 -35.42 6.08 -17.10
CA ASN A 557 -36.89 6.19 -17.06
C ASN A 557 -37.51 5.55 -15.79
N LEU A 558 -36.71 5.24 -14.77
CA LEU A 558 -37.22 4.67 -13.51
C LEU A 558 -38.17 5.66 -12.83
N ARG A 559 -39.36 5.19 -12.43
CA ARG A 559 -40.41 6.05 -11.84
C ARG A 559 -40.96 5.56 -10.51
N ALA A 560 -40.65 4.33 -10.11
CA ALA A 560 -41.17 3.72 -8.89
C ALA A 560 -40.17 2.72 -8.30
N LEU A 561 -40.23 2.57 -6.97
CA LEU A 561 -39.51 1.55 -6.21
C LEU A 561 -40.53 0.63 -5.53
N PRO A 562 -40.26 -0.68 -5.37
CA PRO A 562 -41.13 -1.57 -4.62
C PRO A 562 -41.23 -1.17 -3.13
N ASP A 563 -42.41 -1.34 -2.54
CA ASP A 563 -42.64 -0.97 -1.13
C ASP A 563 -41.81 -1.83 -0.17
N ASN A 564 -41.40 -3.04 -0.51
CA ASN A 564 -40.61 -3.91 0.36
C ASN A 564 -39.10 -3.86 0.06
N LEU A 565 -38.64 -2.85 -0.67
CA LEU A 565 -37.23 -2.74 -1.07
C LEU A 565 -36.27 -2.67 0.13
N ASP A 566 -36.74 -2.15 1.27
CA ASP A 566 -36.01 -2.11 2.55
C ASP A 566 -35.75 -3.50 3.17
N THR A 567 -36.46 -4.54 2.72
CA THR A 567 -36.18 -5.92 3.10
C THR A 567 -35.25 -6.66 2.13
N ILE A 568 -34.92 -6.01 1.01
CA ILE A 568 -34.16 -6.59 -0.11
C ILE A 568 -32.79 -5.91 -0.20
N TRP A 569 -32.75 -4.59 -0.34
CA TRP A 569 -31.52 -3.82 -0.47
C TRP A 569 -30.87 -3.53 0.90
N PRO A 570 -29.53 -3.42 0.94
CA PRO A 570 -28.83 -3.11 2.18
C PRO A 570 -29.17 -1.72 2.72
N THR A 571 -29.11 -1.57 4.04
CA THR A 571 -29.21 -0.27 4.71
C THR A 571 -27.91 0.51 4.57
N ASP A 572 -27.94 1.82 4.83
CA ASP A 572 -26.77 2.71 4.85
C ASP A 572 -26.04 2.87 3.50
N ALA A 573 -26.64 2.41 2.41
CA ALA A 573 -26.11 2.60 1.06
C ALA A 573 -26.15 4.08 0.61
N GLN A 574 -25.28 4.41 -0.34
CA GLN A 574 -25.36 5.60 -1.16
C GLN A 574 -26.36 5.34 -2.27
N LEU A 575 -27.46 6.09 -2.30
CA LEU A 575 -28.55 5.93 -3.26
C LEU A 575 -28.65 7.19 -4.11
N LYS A 576 -28.44 7.05 -5.42
CA LYS A 576 -28.53 8.17 -6.37
C LYS A 576 -29.55 7.81 -7.45
N PHE A 577 -30.67 8.50 -7.46
CA PHE A 577 -31.74 8.40 -8.45
C PHE A 577 -31.83 9.71 -9.22
N GLU A 578 -30.79 10.04 -9.98
CA GLU A 578 -30.62 11.35 -10.61
C GLU A 578 -31.23 11.37 -12.01
N TYR A 579 -31.90 12.46 -12.39
CA TYR A 579 -32.52 12.63 -13.70
C TYR A 579 -33.37 11.42 -14.13
N CYS A 580 -34.16 10.90 -13.18
CA CYS A 580 -35.09 9.81 -13.39
C CYS A 580 -36.51 10.36 -13.68
N ALA A 581 -37.54 9.54 -13.49
CA ALA A 581 -38.94 9.90 -13.73
C ALA A 581 -39.78 9.92 -12.43
N PHE A 582 -39.16 10.11 -11.26
CA PHE A 582 -39.87 10.15 -9.98
C PHE A 582 -40.66 11.46 -9.79
N THR A 583 -41.94 11.35 -9.47
CA THR A 583 -42.78 12.53 -9.14
C THR A 583 -42.81 12.85 -7.65
N SER A 584 -42.38 11.91 -6.81
CA SER A 584 -42.24 12.02 -5.36
C SER A 584 -41.13 11.11 -4.88
N ILE A 585 -40.62 11.34 -3.66
CA ILE A 585 -39.66 10.45 -3.00
C ILE A 585 -40.44 9.30 -2.36
N PRO A 586 -40.21 8.02 -2.74
CA PRO A 586 -40.96 6.89 -2.17
C PRO A 586 -40.67 6.62 -0.69
N ASP A 587 -41.68 6.21 0.07
CA ASP A 587 -41.56 5.99 1.53
C ASP A 587 -40.51 4.95 1.93
N VAL A 588 -40.28 3.96 1.05
CA VAL A 588 -39.28 2.92 1.26
C VAL A 588 -37.86 3.48 1.39
N VAL A 589 -37.58 4.64 0.79
CA VAL A 589 -36.26 5.28 0.89
C VAL A 589 -35.90 5.65 2.32
N MET A 590 -36.87 6.10 3.13
CA MET A 590 -36.62 6.43 4.54
C MET A 590 -36.35 5.16 5.37
N ARG A 591 -36.90 4.01 4.98
CA ARG A 591 -36.63 2.71 5.63
C ARG A 591 -35.29 2.09 5.22
N LEU A 592 -34.77 2.44 4.05
CA LEU A 592 -33.43 2.05 3.59
C LEU A 592 -32.30 2.78 4.35
N LEU A 593 -32.62 3.85 5.09
CA LEU A 593 -31.67 4.60 5.91
C LEU A 593 -30.37 4.97 5.14
N PRO A 594 -30.45 5.65 3.98
CA PRO A 594 -29.27 5.93 3.16
C PRO A 594 -28.31 6.92 3.82
N VAL A 595 -27.00 6.75 3.61
CA VAL A 595 -25.97 7.71 4.08
C VAL A 595 -25.85 8.91 3.15
N LEU A 596 -26.03 8.69 1.85
CA LEU A 596 -26.08 9.70 0.81
C LEU A 596 -27.29 9.42 -0.06
N LEU A 597 -28.10 10.45 -0.29
CA LEU A 597 -29.29 10.35 -1.12
C LEU A 597 -29.32 11.46 -2.16
N SER A 598 -29.54 11.08 -3.43
CA SER A 598 -29.84 12.03 -4.49
C SER A 598 -31.12 11.68 -5.23
N PHE A 599 -32.00 12.67 -5.36
CA PHE A 599 -33.13 12.72 -6.27
C PHE A 599 -33.01 13.93 -7.20
N CYS A 600 -31.77 14.37 -7.48
CA CYS A 600 -31.49 15.50 -8.35
C CYS A 600 -32.16 15.34 -9.73
N GLY A 601 -32.72 16.42 -10.29
CA GLY A 601 -33.20 16.45 -11.67
C GLY A 601 -34.47 15.64 -11.94
N ASN A 602 -35.28 15.35 -10.92
CA ASN A 602 -36.58 14.69 -11.08
C ASN A 602 -37.74 15.72 -11.17
N PRO A 603 -38.95 15.31 -11.61
CA PRO A 603 -40.14 16.16 -11.57
C PRO A 603 -40.81 16.25 -10.19
N ILE A 604 -40.03 16.26 -9.10
CA ILE A 604 -40.55 16.30 -7.72
C ILE A 604 -40.99 17.73 -7.35
N ASN A 605 -42.13 17.84 -6.68
CA ASN A 605 -42.71 19.10 -6.21
C ASN A 605 -42.73 19.25 -4.67
N GLU A 606 -42.64 18.14 -3.94
CA GLU A 606 -42.67 18.11 -2.47
C GLU A 606 -41.67 17.10 -1.90
N ILE A 607 -41.13 17.40 -0.72
CA ILE A 607 -40.17 16.54 -0.01
C ILE A 607 -40.84 16.04 1.27
N PRO A 608 -40.85 14.72 1.54
CA PRO A 608 -41.42 14.17 2.78
C PRO A 608 -40.66 14.68 4.01
N VAL A 609 -41.38 15.01 5.07
CA VAL A 609 -40.81 15.57 6.30
C VAL A 609 -39.91 14.57 7.02
N GLU A 610 -40.27 13.29 6.94
CA GLU A 610 -39.58 12.15 7.53
C GLU A 610 -38.15 11.99 6.99
N LEU A 611 -37.90 12.42 5.75
CA LEU A 611 -36.58 12.32 5.13
C LEU A 611 -35.51 13.10 5.92
N PHE A 612 -35.87 14.24 6.49
CA PHE A 612 -34.94 15.07 7.26
C PHE A 612 -34.58 14.44 8.62
N ALA A 613 -35.40 13.52 9.11
CA ALA A 613 -35.22 12.84 10.40
C ALA A 613 -34.38 11.56 10.31
N VAL A 614 -33.98 11.13 9.10
CA VAL A 614 -33.16 9.92 8.90
C VAL A 614 -31.78 10.11 9.54
N GLU A 615 -31.47 9.31 10.56
CA GLU A 615 -30.23 9.47 11.36
C GLU A 615 -28.96 9.10 10.60
N SER A 616 -29.01 8.22 9.61
CA SER A 616 -27.84 7.84 8.81
C SER A 616 -27.51 8.87 7.72
N LEU A 617 -28.47 9.69 7.31
CA LEU A 617 -28.36 10.58 6.14
C LEU A 617 -27.43 11.77 6.40
N ARG A 618 -26.31 11.81 5.66
CA ARG A 618 -25.28 12.86 5.73
C ARG A 618 -25.32 13.82 4.54
N TYR A 619 -25.71 13.34 3.37
CA TYR A 619 -25.74 14.15 2.15
C TYR A 619 -27.07 13.98 1.44
N LEU A 620 -27.80 15.09 1.24
CA LEU A 620 -29.07 15.09 0.54
C LEU A 620 -28.99 15.99 -0.70
N HIS A 621 -29.30 15.45 -1.86
CA HIS A 621 -29.31 16.18 -3.11
C HIS A 621 -30.68 16.14 -3.80
N ILE A 622 -31.35 17.29 -3.79
CA ILE A 622 -32.68 17.51 -4.36
C ILE A 622 -32.67 18.71 -5.33
N GLY A 623 -31.49 19.06 -5.84
CA GLY A 623 -31.28 20.10 -6.85
C GLY A 623 -31.93 19.74 -8.19
N ASP A 624 -32.00 20.70 -9.10
CA ASP A 624 -32.58 20.59 -10.45
C ASP A 624 -34.05 20.10 -10.50
N ASN A 625 -34.72 19.97 -9.36
CA ASN A 625 -36.15 19.71 -9.26
C ASN A 625 -36.91 21.03 -9.46
N GLN A 626 -37.16 21.40 -10.72
CA GLN A 626 -37.74 22.71 -11.07
C GLN A 626 -39.15 22.97 -10.52
N LYS A 627 -39.89 21.93 -10.14
CA LYS A 627 -41.22 22.04 -9.52
C LYS A 627 -41.16 22.22 -8.00
N LEU A 628 -39.99 22.05 -7.38
CA LEU A 628 -39.81 22.19 -5.94
C LEU A 628 -39.69 23.67 -5.57
N THR A 629 -40.76 24.21 -4.96
CA THR A 629 -40.86 25.64 -4.61
C THR A 629 -40.62 25.92 -3.12
N VAL A 630 -40.85 24.94 -2.25
CA VAL A 630 -40.78 25.11 -0.80
C VAL A 630 -40.21 23.87 -0.12
N LEU A 631 -39.53 24.07 1.01
CA LEU A 631 -39.26 23.01 1.98
C LEU A 631 -40.46 22.84 2.93
N PRO A 632 -40.62 21.69 3.61
CA PRO A 632 -41.70 21.48 4.58
C PRO A 632 -41.75 22.56 5.66
N ALA A 633 -42.96 22.94 6.09
CA ALA A 633 -43.15 23.98 7.11
C ALA A 633 -42.48 23.63 8.45
N ASN A 634 -42.52 22.34 8.80
CA ASN A 634 -41.95 21.78 10.01
C ASN A 634 -41.21 20.50 9.63
N ALA A 635 -40.02 20.28 10.19
CA ALA A 635 -39.29 19.02 10.11
C ALA A 635 -38.40 18.87 11.34
N THR A 636 -37.96 17.64 11.62
CA THR A 636 -36.89 17.38 12.60
C THR A 636 -35.66 17.01 11.80
N LEU A 637 -34.63 17.86 11.84
CA LEU A 637 -33.40 17.60 11.10
C LEU A 637 -32.43 16.77 11.95
N SER A 638 -31.96 15.65 11.40
CA SER A 638 -30.95 14.81 12.05
C SER A 638 -29.65 15.58 12.33
N SER A 639 -29.04 15.30 13.49
CA SER A 639 -27.73 15.85 13.86
C SER A 639 -26.58 15.40 12.95
N SER A 640 -26.74 14.26 12.27
CA SER A 640 -25.77 13.70 11.32
C SER A 640 -25.77 14.41 9.96
N MET A 641 -26.86 15.14 9.63
CA MET A 641 -27.01 15.83 8.35
C MET A 641 -25.80 16.73 8.09
N GLY A 642 -25.11 16.53 6.98
CA GLY A 642 -23.91 17.23 6.58
C GLY A 642 -24.20 18.37 5.61
N GLN A 643 -24.56 18.02 4.37
CA GLN A 643 -24.83 18.99 3.29
C GLN A 643 -26.13 18.69 2.56
N ILE A 644 -26.87 19.76 2.26
CA ILE A 644 -28.12 19.73 1.50
C ILE A 644 -27.93 20.55 0.22
N TYR A 645 -28.18 19.91 -0.91
CA TYR A 645 -28.03 20.46 -2.26
C TYR A 645 -29.41 20.70 -2.85
N ILE A 646 -29.71 21.96 -3.13
CA ILE A 646 -31.01 22.44 -3.63
C ILE A 646 -30.86 23.34 -4.87
N GLN A 647 -29.71 23.29 -5.53
CA GLN A 647 -29.42 24.17 -6.67
C GLN A 647 -30.49 24.08 -7.75
N HIS A 648 -30.72 25.18 -8.48
CA HIS A 648 -31.67 25.26 -9.59
C HIS A 648 -33.11 24.80 -9.28
N THR A 649 -33.51 24.85 -8.01
CA THR A 649 -34.90 24.73 -7.57
C THR A 649 -35.57 26.10 -7.52
N GLN A 650 -36.87 26.15 -7.22
CA GLN A 650 -37.63 27.39 -7.07
C GLN A 650 -37.76 27.82 -5.60
N ILE A 651 -36.84 27.35 -4.73
CA ILE A 651 -36.86 27.66 -3.30
C ILE A 651 -36.45 29.11 -3.03
N ALA A 652 -37.37 29.86 -2.44
CA ALA A 652 -37.18 31.24 -2.01
C ALA A 652 -37.12 31.42 -0.48
N PHE A 653 -37.53 30.40 0.28
CA PHE A 653 -37.77 30.49 1.72
C PHE A 653 -37.13 29.33 2.48
N PHE A 654 -36.51 29.65 3.63
CA PHE A 654 -35.97 28.67 4.57
C PHE A 654 -36.74 28.69 5.90
N PRO A 655 -37.31 27.55 6.33
CA PRO A 655 -38.04 27.42 7.59
C PRO A 655 -37.11 27.27 8.81
N SER A 656 -37.58 27.70 9.99
CA SER A 656 -36.80 27.80 11.23
C SER A 656 -36.28 26.47 11.79
N TRP A 657 -36.83 25.34 11.38
CA TRP A 657 -36.32 24.03 11.80
C TRP A 657 -34.88 23.73 11.30
N LEU A 658 -34.37 24.52 10.34
CA LEU A 658 -32.96 24.46 9.91
C LEU A 658 -31.99 25.06 10.94
N ASP A 659 -32.45 26.00 11.77
CA ASP A 659 -31.63 26.86 12.63
C ASP A 659 -30.72 26.09 13.61
N PRO A 660 -31.17 25.01 14.29
CA PRO A 660 -30.31 24.26 15.20
C PRO A 660 -29.08 23.67 14.50
N VAL A 661 -29.26 23.09 13.31
CA VAL A 661 -28.17 22.45 12.56
C VAL A 661 -27.28 23.49 11.88
N VAL A 662 -27.85 24.59 11.39
CA VAL A 662 -27.09 25.74 10.88
C VAL A 662 -26.07 26.20 11.93
N ASN A 663 -26.49 26.40 13.18
CA ASN A 663 -25.59 26.80 14.26
C ASN A 663 -24.48 25.78 14.54
N ILE A 664 -24.82 24.49 14.57
CA ILE A 664 -23.85 23.41 14.80
C ILE A 664 -22.80 23.39 13.67
N LYS A 665 -23.23 23.39 12.40
CA LYS A 665 -22.30 23.30 11.26
C LYS A 665 -21.45 24.54 11.09
N LEU A 666 -22.01 25.72 11.36
CA LEU A 666 -21.25 26.96 11.41
C LEU A 666 -20.10 26.90 12.42
N SER A 667 -20.35 26.38 13.62
CA SER A 667 -19.31 26.19 14.65
C SER A 667 -18.21 25.21 14.22
N GLN A 668 -18.52 24.28 13.32
CA GLN A 668 -17.60 23.30 12.76
C GLN A 668 -16.92 23.77 11.45
N GLY A 669 -17.27 24.97 10.94
CA GLY A 669 -16.73 25.51 9.70
C GLY A 669 -17.34 24.94 8.42
N TYR A 670 -18.48 24.24 8.50
CA TYR A 670 -19.15 23.64 7.33
C TYR A 670 -20.34 24.47 6.84
N ARG A 671 -20.46 24.61 5.52
CA ARG A 671 -21.65 25.17 4.85
C ARG A 671 -22.68 24.07 4.63
N LEU A 672 -23.86 24.21 5.26
CA LEU A 672 -24.97 23.26 5.17
C LEU A 672 -25.63 23.26 3.79
N LEU A 673 -25.94 24.43 3.23
CA LEU A 673 -26.79 24.57 2.05
C LEU A 673 -25.96 24.94 0.81
N ARG A 674 -26.18 24.18 -0.28
CA ARG A 674 -25.72 24.49 -1.64
C ARG A 674 -26.93 24.89 -2.46
N ALA A 675 -27.04 26.19 -2.76
CA ALA A 675 -28.28 26.79 -3.25
C ALA A 675 -28.05 27.68 -4.48
N VAL A 676 -27.03 27.40 -5.28
CA VAL A 676 -26.79 28.17 -6.52
C VAL A 676 -28.03 28.13 -7.43
N GLY A 677 -28.34 29.27 -8.04
CA GLY A 677 -29.45 29.39 -8.99
C GLY A 677 -30.87 29.29 -8.40
N VAL A 678 -31.04 29.28 -7.08
CA VAL A 678 -32.38 29.37 -6.46
C VAL A 678 -32.81 30.83 -6.25
N PRO A 679 -34.12 31.15 -6.25
CA PRO A 679 -34.63 32.50 -5.98
C PRO A 679 -34.10 33.14 -4.69
N TYR A 680 -33.95 32.37 -3.60
CA TYR A 680 -33.33 32.88 -2.36
C TYR A 680 -31.96 33.52 -2.61
N CYS A 681 -31.11 32.87 -3.40
CA CYS A 681 -29.77 33.37 -3.68
C CYS A 681 -29.78 34.60 -4.59
N GLU A 682 -30.79 34.76 -5.46
CA GLU A 682 -31.00 35.99 -6.23
C GLU A 682 -31.38 37.18 -5.33
N TYR A 683 -32.16 36.91 -4.30
CA TYR A 683 -32.58 37.91 -3.32
C TYR A 683 -31.43 38.28 -2.38
N ALA A 684 -30.58 37.31 -2.02
CA ALA A 684 -29.42 37.51 -1.17
C ALA A 684 -28.18 38.06 -1.93
N GLN A 685 -28.19 38.19 -3.26
CA GLN A 685 -27.07 38.72 -4.06
C GLN A 685 -26.40 39.99 -3.49
N PRO A 686 -27.15 41.02 -3.02
CA PRO A 686 -26.55 42.21 -2.42
C PRO A 686 -25.62 41.91 -1.24
N ILE A 687 -25.88 40.83 -0.50
CA ILE A 687 -24.99 40.36 0.55
C ILE A 687 -23.71 39.83 -0.09
N TYR A 688 -23.78 38.98 -1.12
CA TYR A 688 -22.60 38.32 -1.70
C TYR A 688 -21.67 39.25 -2.51
N ASP A 689 -22.20 40.23 -3.22
CA ASP A 689 -21.45 41.06 -4.18
C ASP A 689 -20.41 42.00 -3.54
N ARG A 690 -20.52 42.32 -2.23
CA ARG A 690 -19.68 43.31 -1.51
C ARG A 690 -19.58 44.70 -2.18
N SER A 691 -20.34 44.94 -3.24
CA SER A 691 -20.40 46.17 -4.03
C SER A 691 -21.20 47.28 -3.32
N LEU A 692 -22.05 46.89 -2.37
CA LEU A 692 -22.85 47.76 -1.54
C LEU A 692 -22.29 47.88 -0.12
N SER A 693 -22.55 49.02 0.53
CA SER A 693 -22.34 49.13 1.98
C SER A 693 -23.22 48.10 2.71
N ASN A 694 -22.80 47.69 3.92
CA ASN A 694 -23.57 46.70 4.69
C ASN A 694 -25.03 47.13 4.88
N ALA A 695 -25.28 48.42 5.14
CA ALA A 695 -26.62 48.95 5.32
C ALA A 695 -27.46 48.87 4.03
N ASP A 696 -26.85 49.22 2.89
CA ASP A 696 -27.52 49.23 1.59
C ASP A 696 -27.82 47.81 1.09
N ALA A 697 -26.91 46.86 1.31
CA ALA A 697 -27.11 45.45 0.98
C ALA A 697 -28.31 44.88 1.75
N MET A 698 -28.40 45.13 3.06
CA MET A 698 -29.52 44.64 3.87
C MET A 698 -30.84 45.36 3.54
N ALA A 699 -30.80 46.64 3.17
CA ALA A 699 -31.97 47.38 2.70
C ALA A 699 -32.49 46.82 1.36
N ALA A 700 -31.59 46.46 0.44
CA ALA A 700 -31.94 45.83 -0.83
C ALA A 700 -32.56 44.43 -0.63
N VAL A 701 -31.99 43.61 0.24
CA VAL A 701 -32.57 42.32 0.63
C VAL A 701 -33.96 42.52 1.24
N ARG A 702 -34.12 43.48 2.17
CA ARG A 702 -35.42 43.79 2.78
C ARG A 702 -36.48 44.26 1.77
N ALA A 703 -36.07 44.96 0.72
CA ALA A 703 -36.97 45.37 -0.35
C ALA A 703 -37.47 44.15 -1.15
N LYS A 704 -36.59 43.17 -1.41
CA LYS A 704 -36.93 41.93 -2.11
C LYS A 704 -37.69 40.90 -1.24
N THR A 705 -37.46 40.87 0.08
CA THR A 705 -38.12 39.93 1.01
C THR A 705 -39.59 40.24 1.30
N LYS A 706 -40.12 41.39 0.86
CA LYS A 706 -41.56 41.72 0.94
C LYS A 706 -42.44 40.98 -0.07
N THR A 707 -41.85 40.11 -0.89
CA THR A 707 -42.58 39.29 -1.86
C THR A 707 -43.26 38.09 -1.19
N THR A 708 -44.44 37.70 -1.68
CA THR A 708 -45.19 36.52 -1.19
C THR A 708 -44.37 35.23 -1.25
N ALA A 709 -43.41 35.13 -2.18
CA ALA A 709 -42.50 33.99 -2.32
C ALA A 709 -41.53 33.81 -1.14
N MET A 710 -41.13 34.90 -0.46
CA MET A 710 -40.28 34.85 0.74
C MET A 710 -41.07 34.78 2.06
N MET A 711 -42.40 34.72 2.01
CA MET A 711 -43.28 34.46 3.17
C MET A 711 -43.72 32.99 3.23
N GLY A 712 -42.83 32.07 2.82
CA GLY A 712 -43.12 30.64 2.68
C GLY A 712 -43.68 29.96 3.94
N PRO A 713 -43.96 28.66 3.87
CA PRO A 713 -44.69 27.98 4.94
C PRO A 713 -43.83 27.84 6.21
N GLY A 714 -44.39 28.23 7.37
CA GLY A 714 -43.76 28.09 8.69
C GLY A 714 -43.07 29.36 9.21
N GLU A 715 -42.42 29.26 10.36
CA GLU A 715 -41.63 30.36 10.93
C GLU A 715 -40.33 30.55 10.13
N PRO A 716 -39.91 31.80 9.84
CA PRO A 716 -38.71 32.07 9.06
C PRO A 716 -37.43 31.67 9.82
N SER A 717 -36.50 31.02 9.12
CA SER A 717 -35.16 30.76 9.61
C SER A 717 -34.37 32.05 9.87
N MET A 718 -33.35 31.97 10.73
CA MET A 718 -32.32 33.02 10.82
C MET A 718 -31.63 33.32 9.48
N LEU A 719 -31.68 32.38 8.52
CA LEU A 719 -31.22 32.58 7.14
C LEU A 719 -32.07 33.59 6.35
N MET A 720 -33.28 33.89 6.82
CA MET A 720 -34.16 34.93 6.28
C MET A 720 -33.91 36.30 6.95
N GLY A 721 -32.94 36.37 7.88
CA GLY A 721 -32.66 37.56 8.68
C GLY A 721 -32.15 38.75 7.85
N THR A 722 -32.69 39.95 8.13
CA THR A 722 -32.26 41.20 7.48
C THR A 722 -31.37 42.08 8.37
N SER A 723 -30.83 41.55 9.47
CA SER A 723 -29.90 42.25 10.36
C SER A 723 -28.44 42.10 9.92
N GLU A 724 -27.59 43.05 10.29
CA GLU A 724 -26.15 42.96 10.03
C GLU A 724 -25.51 41.70 10.67
N SER A 725 -26.01 41.27 11.83
CA SER A 725 -25.58 40.03 12.50
C SER A 725 -25.94 38.75 11.75
N ALA A 726 -27.02 38.74 10.97
CA ALA A 726 -27.44 37.57 10.19
C ALA A 726 -26.51 37.29 9.00
N ARG A 727 -25.76 38.29 8.53
CA ARG A 727 -24.88 38.19 7.37
C ARG A 727 -23.83 37.08 7.50
N GLN A 728 -23.16 36.99 8.65
CA GLN A 728 -22.12 35.97 8.88
C GLN A 728 -22.71 34.56 8.86
N VAL A 729 -23.90 34.40 9.44
CA VAL A 729 -24.64 33.13 9.42
C VAL A 729 -24.99 32.75 7.99
N ILE A 730 -25.55 33.68 7.19
CA ILE A 730 -25.92 33.43 5.79
C ILE A 730 -24.71 33.00 4.96
N TYR A 731 -23.59 33.72 5.03
CA TYR A 731 -22.36 33.35 4.30
C TYR A 731 -21.75 32.01 4.72
N GLY A 732 -21.83 31.71 6.02
CA GLY A 732 -21.27 30.49 6.57
C GLY A 732 -22.16 29.27 6.37
N ALA A 733 -23.47 29.47 6.13
CA ALA A 733 -24.43 28.39 6.00
C ALA A 733 -24.85 28.13 4.55
N VAL A 734 -24.97 29.16 3.72
CA VAL A 734 -25.51 29.09 2.36
C VAL A 734 -24.45 29.45 1.32
N LYS A 735 -24.20 28.54 0.38
CA LYS A 735 -23.36 28.78 -0.80
C LYS A 735 -24.25 29.11 -2.00
N CYS A 736 -24.22 30.37 -2.44
CA CYS A 736 -24.96 30.88 -3.60
C CYS A 736 -24.11 31.02 -4.88
N GLU A 737 -22.78 30.97 -4.75
CA GLU A 737 -21.86 31.10 -5.87
C GLU A 737 -21.80 29.80 -6.68
N ALA A 738 -21.66 29.96 -8.01
CA ALA A 738 -21.32 28.85 -8.90
C ALA A 738 -20.07 28.12 -8.40
N GLY A 739 -20.16 26.80 -8.39
CA GLY A 739 -19.09 25.89 -8.01
C GLY A 739 -19.11 24.68 -8.93
N THR A 740 -18.68 23.53 -8.41
CA THR A 740 -18.96 22.24 -9.04
C THR A 740 -20.47 21.95 -8.96
N GLU A 741 -21.24 22.51 -9.90
CA GLU A 741 -22.63 22.17 -10.19
C GLU A 741 -22.69 20.73 -10.70
N TRP A 742 -22.70 19.78 -9.77
CA TRP A 742 -22.51 18.37 -10.09
C TRP A 742 -23.76 17.59 -9.68
N THR A 743 -24.25 16.75 -10.57
CA THR A 743 -24.80 15.45 -10.22
C THR A 743 -23.79 14.70 -9.35
N PHE A 744 -24.22 13.94 -8.35
CA PHE A 744 -23.25 13.14 -7.60
C PHE A 744 -22.56 12.11 -8.51
N PHE A 745 -23.24 11.65 -9.57
CA PHE A 745 -22.59 10.90 -10.65
C PHE A 745 -21.95 11.86 -11.68
N PRO A 746 -20.67 11.72 -12.07
CA PRO A 746 -20.01 12.62 -13.02
C PRO A 746 -20.38 12.33 -14.48
N LEU A 747 -21.60 12.69 -14.89
CA LEU A 747 -22.15 12.40 -16.23
C LEU A 747 -21.26 12.88 -17.38
N ALA A 748 -20.68 14.09 -17.31
CA ALA A 748 -19.86 14.62 -18.40
C ALA A 748 -18.58 13.79 -18.62
N THR A 749 -17.92 13.38 -17.53
CA THR A 749 -16.74 12.48 -17.58
C THR A 749 -17.14 11.11 -18.12
N GLU A 750 -18.30 10.60 -17.70
CA GLU A 750 -18.83 9.34 -18.23
C GLU A 750 -19.09 9.39 -19.73
N ASP A 751 -19.76 10.45 -20.19
CA ASP A 751 -20.10 10.63 -21.61
C ASP A 751 -18.84 10.70 -22.49
N GLU A 752 -17.77 11.34 -22.00
CA GLU A 752 -16.51 11.44 -22.72
C GLU A 752 -15.78 10.08 -22.83
N GLN A 753 -15.76 9.29 -21.75
CA GLN A 753 -15.09 7.97 -21.75
C GLN A 753 -15.90 6.89 -22.46
N SER A 754 -17.21 7.08 -22.57
CA SER A 754 -18.16 6.15 -23.19
C SER A 754 -18.72 6.68 -24.52
N ALA A 755 -18.04 7.63 -25.14
CA ALA A 755 -18.37 8.11 -26.47
C ALA A 755 -18.16 7.02 -27.53
N LEU A 756 -19.02 6.98 -28.54
CA LEU A 756 -18.82 6.15 -29.73
C LEU A 756 -17.59 6.67 -30.48
N ARG A 757 -16.56 5.84 -30.64
CA ARG A 757 -15.30 6.18 -31.32
C ARG A 757 -15.12 5.43 -32.63
#